data_AF-A0A2J7VCE5-F1
#
_entry.id   AF-A0A2J7VCE5-F1
#
_cell.length_a   1.000
_cell.length_b   1.000
_cell.length_c   1.000
_cell.angle_alpha   90.00
_cell.angle_beta   90.00
_cell.angle_gamma   90.00
#
_symmetry.space_group_name_H-M   'P 1'
#
loop_
_entity.id
_entity.type
_entity.pdbx_description
1 polymer ?
#
loop_
_entity_poly.entity_id
_entity_poly.type
_entity_poly.pdbx_seq_one_letter_code
_entity_poly.pdbx_strand_id
1 'polypeptide(L)'
;MALGDGIRRNIASVDPSERALLRDALIALNQRLFPGSRTDPNAGGVSWWFKQDEIHQATHVHGRPEFVPWHRELVNRLEAMLRQIDPRLSLHYWDWTQDPRAIPNANLGGGATGTLNLFTPDFMGYGGSSSAPIGEPWLSAGYYVPGANPHRDATGNPADPPRTVVRFVSGSPASAAGDNAIANAVDYPTMWNLLAGVHNAMHGFVAMGSAHVSFRDPFVFLLHSNVDRLFARWQTDPARPERLDPNAVYGSESGDAGLNSNIRPWSGVPPTNRPWAPPENQQFAKNCKHPSVVSPPRYDTNFPGAQLVVANFAYNAGGWRVERHPRFLADLTGDRRADIVGFGNAGVWVALNNGTGTFQAPQMVVGNFGYDAGGWRVERHPRFLADLTGDGRADIVGFGNAGVWAALNNGNGTFQAPQMVLGNFGYNAGGWRVDMHPRFLADLTGDGRADIVGFGNAGVWVALNNGNGTFQAPQMVVGNFGYNAGGWRVERHPRFLADLTGDGRADIVGFGNAGVWVALNNGNGTFQAPQMVVGNFGYNAGGWRVERHPRFLSDLTGDGRADIVGFGNDGVWVALNNGNGTFQAPQMVVGNFGYIAGGWRVERHPRFLADMTGDGRADIVGFGDPGVWIALNNGNGTFQAPQMVLGNFGYNAGGWRVERHPRFLSDVSGDGRADIVGFGDAGVWVWMA
;
A
#
# COMPACT_ATOMS: atom_id res chain seq x y z
N MET A 1 1.14 -0.48 21.99
CA MET A 1 1.25 -0.75 20.55
C MET A 1 0.07 -0.06 19.86
N ALA A 2 0.22 0.35 18.60
CA ALA A 2 -0.83 1.11 17.92
C ALA A 2 -1.90 0.15 17.38
N LEU A 3 -3.16 0.36 17.79
CA LEU A 3 -4.31 -0.30 17.17
C LEU A 3 -4.43 0.17 15.72
N GLY A 4 -4.70 -0.76 14.78
CA GLY A 4 -4.95 -0.42 13.38
C GLY A 4 -3.71 -0.21 12.50
N ASP A 5 -2.52 -0.63 12.95
CA ASP A 5 -1.29 -0.57 12.12
C ASP A 5 -1.17 -1.72 11.11
N GLY A 6 -2.16 -2.62 11.09
CA GLY A 6 -2.25 -3.74 10.17
C GLY A 6 -1.25 -4.87 10.39
N ILE A 7 -0.50 -4.85 11.49
CA ILE A 7 0.47 -5.89 11.84
C ILE A 7 -0.22 -6.97 12.67
N ARG A 8 -0.19 -8.22 12.16
CA ARG A 8 -0.59 -9.41 12.90
C ARG A 8 0.48 -9.74 13.93
N ARG A 9 0.06 -10.07 15.15
CA ARG A 9 0.94 -10.24 16.31
C ARG A 9 0.57 -11.51 17.04
N ASN A 10 1.44 -11.98 17.92
CA ASN A 10 1.02 -12.98 18.89
C ASN A 10 -0.12 -12.40 19.76
N ILE A 11 -1.26 -13.08 19.82
CA ILE A 11 -2.44 -12.65 20.60
C ILE A 11 -2.12 -12.44 22.10
N ALA A 12 -1.05 -13.07 22.59
CA ALA A 12 -0.57 -12.88 23.96
C ALA A 12 0.19 -11.55 24.18
N SER A 13 0.73 -10.93 23.12
CA SER A 13 1.49 -9.67 23.24
C SER A 13 0.63 -8.43 23.10
N VAL A 14 -0.52 -8.53 22.42
CA VAL A 14 -1.43 -7.39 22.21
C VAL A 14 -2.11 -6.94 23.50
N ASP A 15 -2.67 -5.72 23.48
CA ASP A 15 -3.37 -5.16 24.64
C ASP A 15 -4.66 -5.96 24.94
N PRO A 16 -5.10 -6.10 26.22
CA PRO A 16 -6.39 -6.71 26.53
C PRO A 16 -7.57 -6.08 25.79
N SER A 17 -7.53 -4.76 25.54
CA SER A 17 -8.57 -4.08 24.75
C SER A 17 -8.60 -4.55 23.28
N GLU A 18 -7.45 -4.87 22.70
CA GLU A 18 -7.34 -5.39 21.33
C GLU A 18 -7.91 -6.83 21.24
N ARG A 19 -7.64 -7.66 22.25
CA ARG A 19 -8.29 -8.99 22.38
C ARG A 19 -9.81 -8.87 22.50
N ALA A 20 -10.31 -7.92 23.29
CA ALA A 20 -11.73 -7.67 23.43
C ALA A 20 -12.36 -7.23 22.09
N LEU A 21 -11.70 -6.33 21.34
CA LEU A 21 -12.15 -5.91 20.01
C LEU A 21 -12.23 -7.10 19.04
N LEU A 22 -11.24 -8.00 19.06
CA LEU A 22 -11.27 -9.21 18.21
C LEU A 22 -12.46 -10.11 18.57
N ARG A 23 -12.69 -10.39 19.87
CA ARG A 23 -13.85 -11.15 20.34
C ARG A 23 -15.15 -10.51 19.88
N ASP A 24 -15.30 -9.20 20.11
CA ASP A 24 -16.54 -8.48 19.82
C ASP A 24 -16.82 -8.42 18.32
N ALA A 25 -15.77 -8.30 17.49
CA ALA A 25 -15.91 -8.38 16.04
C ALA A 25 -16.26 -9.79 15.55
N LEU A 26 -15.70 -10.85 16.14
CA LEU A 26 -16.14 -12.22 15.85
C LEU A 26 -17.64 -12.37 16.16
N ILE A 27 -18.09 -11.94 17.34
CA ILE A 27 -19.50 -11.94 17.72
C ILE A 27 -20.36 -11.19 16.68
N ALA A 28 -19.92 -10.02 16.24
CA ALA A 28 -20.62 -9.24 15.22
C ALA A 28 -20.64 -9.94 13.83
N LEU A 29 -19.61 -10.71 13.46
CA LEU A 29 -19.66 -11.55 12.25
C LEU A 29 -20.77 -12.59 12.32
N ASN A 30 -21.04 -13.15 13.51
CA ASN A 30 -22.13 -14.11 13.68
C ASN A 30 -23.52 -13.45 13.60
N GLN A 31 -23.61 -12.15 13.84
CA GLN A 31 -24.86 -11.39 13.78
C GLN A 31 -25.16 -10.84 12.37
N ARG A 32 -24.17 -10.76 11.48
CA ARG A 32 -24.34 -10.31 10.11
C ARG A 32 -24.66 -11.49 9.20
N LEU A 33 -25.81 -11.44 8.52
CA LEU A 33 -26.24 -12.48 7.58
C LEU A 33 -25.94 -12.07 6.14
N PHE A 34 -25.58 -13.04 5.31
CA PHE A 34 -25.65 -12.87 3.86
C PHE A 34 -27.12 -12.82 3.40
N PRO A 35 -27.46 -12.01 2.38
CA PRO A 35 -28.81 -11.95 1.83
C PRO A 35 -29.32 -13.33 1.36
N GLY A 36 -30.64 -13.48 1.28
CA GLY A 36 -31.30 -14.72 0.83
C GLY A 36 -31.79 -15.62 1.96
N SER A 37 -32.14 -16.86 1.61
CA SER A 37 -32.70 -17.87 2.51
C SER A 37 -31.84 -19.13 2.55
N ARG A 38 -31.94 -19.87 3.66
CA ARG A 38 -31.30 -21.17 3.85
C ARG A 38 -31.79 -22.25 2.88
N THR A 39 -32.96 -22.05 2.28
CA THR A 39 -33.55 -22.98 1.29
C THR A 39 -33.14 -22.67 -0.15
N ASP A 40 -32.36 -21.63 -0.37
CA ASP A 40 -31.87 -21.28 -1.71
C ASP A 40 -30.91 -22.36 -2.23
N PRO A 41 -30.85 -22.61 -3.56
CA PRO A 41 -29.91 -23.58 -4.15
C PRO A 41 -28.45 -23.34 -3.73
N ASN A 42 -28.08 -22.07 -3.57
CA ASN A 42 -26.90 -21.63 -2.85
C ASN A 42 -27.37 -20.90 -1.58
N ALA A 43 -27.20 -21.53 -0.42
CA ALA A 43 -27.79 -21.06 0.84
C ALA A 43 -27.37 -19.62 1.19
N GLY A 44 -28.38 -18.73 1.28
CA GLY A 44 -28.31 -17.40 1.90
C GLY A 44 -28.78 -17.45 3.36
N GLY A 45 -28.92 -16.30 4.02
CA GLY A 45 -29.33 -16.25 5.43
C GLY A 45 -28.34 -16.94 6.38
N VAL A 46 -27.09 -17.08 5.94
CA VAL A 46 -25.97 -17.65 6.69
C VAL A 46 -25.20 -16.51 7.32
N SER A 47 -24.80 -16.65 8.59
CA SER A 47 -23.95 -15.63 9.19
C SER A 47 -22.59 -15.54 8.50
N TRP A 48 -21.95 -14.37 8.53
CA TRP A 48 -20.60 -14.21 8.00
C TRP A 48 -19.63 -15.18 8.68
N TRP A 49 -19.88 -15.50 9.95
CA TRP A 49 -19.18 -16.53 10.71
C TRP A 49 -19.42 -17.95 10.16
N PHE A 50 -20.67 -18.44 10.13
CA PHE A 50 -20.94 -19.83 9.72
C PHE A 50 -20.59 -20.10 8.25
N LYS A 51 -20.50 -19.05 7.44
CA LYS A 51 -20.01 -19.17 6.08
C LYS A 51 -18.55 -19.67 6.03
N GLN A 52 -17.74 -19.44 7.06
CA GLN A 52 -16.36 -19.92 7.11
C GLN A 52 -16.27 -21.46 7.18
N ASP A 53 -17.16 -22.12 7.92
CA ASP A 53 -17.30 -23.58 7.95
C ASP A 53 -17.67 -24.10 6.54
N GLU A 54 -18.65 -23.46 5.88
CA GLU A 54 -19.06 -23.80 4.51
C GLU A 54 -17.92 -23.66 3.49
N ILE A 55 -17.10 -22.60 3.61
CA ILE A 55 -15.92 -22.39 2.75
C ILE A 55 -14.94 -23.55 2.91
N HIS A 56 -14.54 -23.84 4.14
CA HIS A 56 -13.51 -24.84 4.40
C HIS A 56 -13.98 -26.24 3.99
N GLN A 57 -15.26 -26.55 4.20
CA GLN A 57 -15.84 -27.82 3.78
C GLN A 57 -15.91 -27.99 2.26
N ALA A 58 -16.29 -26.94 1.52
CA ALA A 58 -16.51 -27.04 0.08
C ALA A 58 -15.23 -27.31 -0.72
N THR A 59 -14.07 -26.85 -0.23
CA THR A 59 -12.82 -26.93 -0.99
C THR A 59 -11.73 -27.76 -0.34
N HIS A 60 -11.77 -27.94 0.98
CA HIS A 60 -10.87 -28.76 1.79
C HIS A 60 -9.48 -28.98 1.19
N VAL A 61 -8.62 -27.98 1.30
CA VAL A 61 -7.32 -27.97 0.64
C VAL A 61 -6.24 -28.44 1.63
N HIS A 62 -6.02 -29.75 1.72
CA HIS A 62 -5.04 -30.38 2.62
C HIS A 62 -4.22 -31.46 1.89
N GLY A 63 -2.97 -31.65 2.30
CA GLY A 63 -2.08 -32.68 1.76
C GLY A 63 -1.59 -32.42 0.32
N ARG A 64 -1.65 -31.17 -0.13
CA ARG A 64 -1.24 -30.73 -1.48
C ARG A 64 -0.48 -29.40 -1.41
N PRO A 65 0.30 -29.04 -2.45
CA PRO A 65 1.12 -27.83 -2.47
C PRO A 65 0.35 -26.53 -2.22
N GLU A 66 -0.91 -26.45 -2.64
CA GLU A 66 -1.76 -25.27 -2.44
C GLU A 66 -2.23 -25.06 -0.98
N PHE A 67 -1.93 -25.97 -0.05
CA PHE A 67 -2.32 -25.89 1.37
C PHE A 67 -2.02 -24.52 1.98
N VAL A 68 -0.77 -24.08 1.93
CA VAL A 68 -0.35 -22.84 2.59
C VAL A 68 -0.93 -21.58 1.93
N PRO A 69 -0.82 -21.36 0.60
CA PRO A 69 -1.41 -20.17 -0.03
C PRO A 69 -2.93 -20.12 0.06
N TRP A 70 -3.61 -21.28 0.09
CA TRP A 70 -5.06 -21.31 0.29
C TRP A 70 -5.45 -20.85 1.71
N HIS A 71 -4.74 -21.31 2.74
CA HIS A 71 -4.99 -20.86 4.11
C HIS A 71 -4.62 -19.39 4.33
N ARG A 72 -3.60 -18.85 3.64
CA ARG A 72 -3.35 -17.40 3.60
C ARG A 72 -4.56 -16.63 3.07
N GLU A 73 -5.10 -17.04 1.92
CA GLU A 73 -6.26 -16.36 1.34
C GLU A 73 -7.47 -16.41 2.27
N LEU A 74 -7.67 -17.54 2.96
CA LEU A 74 -8.72 -17.71 3.97
C LEU A 74 -8.56 -16.69 5.12
N VAL A 75 -7.37 -16.57 5.73
CA VAL A 75 -7.14 -15.64 6.85
C VAL A 75 -7.17 -14.18 6.41
N ASN A 76 -6.68 -13.87 5.20
CA ASN A 76 -6.75 -12.52 4.61
C ASN A 76 -8.21 -12.07 4.44
N ARG A 77 -9.07 -12.96 3.96
CA ARG A 77 -10.50 -12.66 3.79
C ARG A 77 -11.22 -12.51 5.12
N LEU A 78 -10.89 -13.33 6.12
CA LEU A 78 -11.45 -13.13 7.46
C LEU A 78 -11.03 -11.78 8.04
N GLU A 79 -9.75 -11.42 7.94
CA GLU A 79 -9.25 -10.12 8.42
C GLU A 79 -9.97 -8.96 7.71
N ALA A 80 -10.18 -9.05 6.39
CA ALA A 80 -10.95 -8.05 5.66
C ALA A 80 -12.39 -7.93 6.18
N MET A 81 -13.06 -9.04 6.51
CA MET A 81 -14.40 -9.01 7.13
C MET A 81 -14.39 -8.43 8.54
N LEU A 82 -13.37 -8.72 9.36
CA LEU A 82 -13.20 -8.11 10.68
C LEU A 82 -13.00 -6.59 10.56
N ARG A 83 -12.23 -6.13 9.58
CA ARG A 83 -12.01 -4.69 9.33
C ARG A 83 -13.25 -3.95 8.83
N GLN A 84 -14.21 -4.66 8.23
CA GLN A 84 -15.54 -4.10 7.95
C GLN A 84 -16.42 -3.93 9.21
N ILE A 85 -16.02 -4.48 10.34
CA ILE A 85 -16.67 -4.27 11.64
C ILE A 85 -15.92 -3.19 12.41
N ASP A 86 -14.61 -3.35 12.55
CA ASP A 86 -13.72 -2.35 13.14
C ASP A 86 -12.43 -2.26 12.32
N PRO A 87 -12.19 -1.13 11.62
CA PRO A 87 -11.05 -1.00 10.72
C PRO A 87 -9.68 -1.06 11.43
N ARG A 88 -9.66 -0.96 12.76
CA ARG A 88 -8.43 -1.05 13.56
C ARG A 88 -7.95 -2.49 13.80
N LEU A 89 -8.75 -3.49 13.45
CA LEU A 89 -8.44 -4.88 13.75
C LEU A 89 -7.40 -5.49 12.80
N SER A 90 -6.53 -6.32 13.38
CA SER A 90 -5.73 -7.30 12.62
C SER A 90 -6.05 -8.70 13.12
N LEU A 91 -5.98 -9.68 12.24
CA LEU A 91 -6.15 -11.09 12.59
C LEU A 91 -4.84 -11.64 13.16
N HIS A 92 -4.64 -11.40 14.45
CA HIS A 92 -3.52 -11.92 15.22
C HIS A 92 -3.40 -13.45 15.15
N TYR A 93 -2.26 -13.97 15.58
CA TYR A 93 -2.00 -15.41 15.62
C TYR A 93 -1.80 -15.90 17.05
N TRP A 94 -2.00 -17.18 17.28
CA TRP A 94 -1.54 -17.84 18.50
C TRP A 94 -0.20 -18.54 18.20
N ASP A 95 0.84 -18.21 18.97
CA ASP A 95 2.14 -18.88 18.87
C ASP A 95 2.04 -20.32 19.37
N TRP A 96 2.17 -21.27 18.44
CA TRP A 96 2.07 -22.70 18.71
C TRP A 96 3.09 -23.22 19.72
N THR A 97 4.15 -22.47 20.00
CA THR A 97 5.14 -22.85 21.02
C THR A 97 4.68 -22.60 22.46
N GLN A 98 3.50 -22.00 22.63
CA GLN A 98 2.95 -21.59 23.92
C GLN A 98 1.67 -22.35 24.24
N ASP A 99 1.54 -22.88 25.46
CA ASP A 99 0.27 -23.47 25.91
C ASP A 99 -0.77 -22.35 26.13
N PRO A 100 -1.89 -22.32 25.38
CA PRO A 100 -2.88 -21.25 25.45
C PRO A 100 -3.61 -21.18 26.80
N ARG A 101 -3.46 -22.20 27.66
CA ARG A 101 -4.01 -22.21 29.03
C ARG A 101 -3.14 -21.43 30.02
N ALA A 102 -1.87 -21.22 29.71
CA ALA A 102 -0.90 -20.61 30.62
C ALA A 102 0.31 -20.01 29.87
N ILE A 103 0.09 -18.95 29.09
CA ILE A 103 1.13 -18.26 28.33
C ILE A 103 1.92 -17.33 29.26
N PRO A 104 3.23 -17.54 29.47
CA PRO A 104 4.05 -16.66 30.32
C PRO A 104 4.37 -15.33 29.61
N ASN A 105 4.69 -14.30 30.40
CA ASN A 105 5.12 -12.98 29.93
C ASN A 105 4.15 -12.31 28.94
N ALA A 106 2.88 -12.67 28.97
CA ALA A 106 1.85 -12.07 28.16
C ALA A 106 1.52 -10.65 28.65
N ASN A 107 1.06 -9.80 27.76
CA ASN A 107 0.64 -8.43 28.07
C ASN A 107 -0.73 -8.44 28.78
N LEU A 108 -0.77 -7.97 30.01
CA LEU A 108 -1.99 -7.90 30.83
C LEU A 108 -2.62 -6.49 30.86
N GLY A 109 -2.09 -5.55 30.07
CA GLY A 109 -2.53 -4.16 30.00
C GLY A 109 -1.84 -3.25 31.02
N GLY A 110 -1.90 -1.93 30.78
CA GLY A 110 -1.33 -0.93 31.70
C GLY A 110 0.19 -1.04 31.93
N GLY A 111 0.91 -1.69 31.02
CA GLY A 111 2.35 -1.96 31.15
C GLY A 111 2.70 -3.19 31.98
N ALA A 112 1.72 -3.96 32.46
CA ALA A 112 1.93 -5.18 33.22
C ALA A 112 2.11 -6.40 32.31
N THR A 113 2.95 -7.34 32.73
CA THR A 113 3.11 -8.66 32.10
C THR A 113 2.87 -9.78 33.11
N GLY A 114 2.44 -10.96 32.64
CA GLY A 114 2.20 -12.11 33.50
C GLY A 114 1.73 -13.35 32.75
N THR A 115 1.14 -14.30 33.47
CA THR A 115 0.60 -15.52 32.86
C THR A 115 -0.82 -15.28 32.36
N LEU A 116 -1.05 -15.53 31.06
CA LEU A 116 -2.35 -15.37 30.40
C LEU A 116 -2.96 -16.73 30.05
N ASN A 117 -4.22 -16.92 30.43
CA ASN A 117 -5.06 -17.98 29.88
C ASN A 117 -5.96 -17.36 28.80
N LEU A 118 -5.88 -17.86 27.57
CA LEU A 118 -6.76 -17.40 26.47
C LEU A 118 -8.17 -17.98 26.60
N PHE A 119 -8.30 -19.13 27.26
CA PHE A 119 -9.55 -19.85 27.46
C PHE A 119 -10.27 -19.37 28.74
N THR A 120 -10.85 -18.17 28.64
CA THR A 120 -11.70 -17.57 29.67
C THR A 120 -13.04 -17.13 29.07
N PRO A 121 -14.09 -16.97 29.90
CA PRO A 121 -15.37 -16.39 29.47
C PRO A 121 -15.26 -15.00 28.84
N ASP A 122 -14.16 -14.29 29.07
CA ASP A 122 -13.91 -12.96 28.51
C ASP A 122 -13.27 -13.01 27.12
N PHE A 123 -12.81 -14.17 26.63
CA PHE A 123 -12.13 -14.24 25.33
C PHE A 123 -12.50 -15.50 24.54
N MET A 124 -11.84 -16.64 24.74
CA MET A 124 -12.03 -17.85 23.92
C MET A 124 -12.84 -18.96 24.60
N GLY A 125 -13.43 -18.70 25.76
CA GLY A 125 -14.29 -19.65 26.46
C GLY A 125 -13.54 -20.84 27.04
N TYR A 126 -14.17 -22.00 27.16
CA TYR A 126 -13.61 -23.19 27.80
C TYR A 126 -12.43 -23.79 27.02
N GLY A 127 -11.37 -24.24 27.72
CA GLY A 127 -10.24 -24.97 27.15
C GLY A 127 -9.53 -25.85 28.18
N GLY A 128 -10.29 -26.73 28.83
CA GLY A 128 -9.78 -27.67 29.84
C GLY A 128 -9.23 -28.98 29.26
N SER A 129 -8.88 -29.92 30.14
CA SER A 129 -8.28 -31.22 29.77
C SER A 129 -9.27 -32.26 29.26
N SER A 130 -10.57 -32.05 29.44
CA SER A 130 -11.64 -32.93 28.96
C SER A 130 -12.55 -32.21 27.98
N SER A 131 -13.18 -32.96 27.06
CA SER A 131 -14.10 -32.38 26.08
C SER A 131 -15.31 -31.75 26.77
N ALA A 132 -15.53 -30.45 26.55
CA ALA A 132 -16.71 -29.74 27.02
C ALA A 132 -17.12 -28.61 26.04
N PRO A 133 -18.38 -28.13 26.10
CA PRO A 133 -18.81 -26.97 25.34
C PRO A 133 -17.95 -25.74 25.60
N ILE A 134 -17.70 -24.95 24.55
CA ILE A 134 -16.83 -23.76 24.65
C ILE A 134 -17.39 -22.65 25.53
N GLY A 135 -18.69 -22.66 25.87
CA GLY A 135 -19.27 -21.76 26.86
C GLY A 135 -19.29 -20.29 26.44
N GLU A 136 -19.35 -19.40 27.43
CA GLU A 136 -19.28 -17.96 27.22
C GLU A 136 -17.90 -17.53 26.68
N PRO A 137 -17.83 -16.48 25.85
CA PRO A 137 -18.93 -15.60 25.41
C PRO A 137 -19.73 -16.17 24.23
N TRP A 138 -19.35 -17.33 23.73
CA TRP A 138 -19.83 -17.88 22.46
C TRP A 138 -21.24 -18.46 22.55
N LEU A 139 -21.61 -18.99 23.72
CA LEU A 139 -22.95 -19.47 23.99
C LEU A 139 -23.98 -18.34 23.86
N SER A 140 -23.80 -17.24 24.59
CA SER A 140 -24.70 -16.08 24.49
C SER A 140 -24.65 -15.39 23.13
N ALA A 141 -23.51 -15.45 22.44
CA ALA A 141 -23.36 -14.95 21.06
C ALA A 141 -23.98 -15.85 19.98
N GLY A 142 -24.58 -16.98 20.33
CA GLY A 142 -25.29 -17.85 19.39
C GLY A 142 -24.39 -18.64 18.44
N TYR A 143 -23.13 -18.91 18.83
CA TYR A 143 -22.23 -19.76 18.06
C TYR A 143 -22.65 -21.24 18.10
N TYR A 144 -23.47 -21.60 19.08
CA TYR A 144 -24.18 -22.86 19.15
C TYR A 144 -25.43 -22.68 20.00
N VAL A 145 -26.46 -23.48 19.73
CA VAL A 145 -27.75 -23.42 20.43
C VAL A 145 -28.07 -24.79 21.03
N PRO A 146 -27.90 -24.96 22.36
CA PRO A 146 -28.32 -26.15 23.05
C PRO A 146 -29.81 -26.42 22.78
N GLY A 147 -30.12 -27.54 22.11
CA GLY A 147 -31.48 -27.91 21.73
C GLY A 147 -31.91 -27.58 20.30
N ALA A 148 -31.03 -27.00 19.45
CA ALA A 148 -31.35 -26.73 18.05
C ALA A 148 -31.92 -27.96 17.30
N ASN A 149 -32.94 -27.78 16.46
CA ASN A 149 -33.49 -28.83 15.60
C ASN A 149 -34.00 -28.22 14.28
N PRO A 150 -33.57 -28.71 13.09
CA PRO A 150 -32.56 -29.73 12.87
C PRO A 150 -31.17 -29.29 13.32
N HIS A 151 -30.36 -30.23 13.82
CA HIS A 151 -28.96 -29.98 14.17
C HIS A 151 -28.07 -30.76 13.19
N ARG A 152 -27.45 -30.03 12.27
CA ARG A 152 -26.72 -30.62 11.13
C ARG A 152 -25.39 -31.26 11.52
N ASP A 153 -25.01 -31.19 12.79
CA ASP A 153 -23.89 -31.91 13.43
C ASP A 153 -23.90 -33.42 13.14
N ALA A 154 -25.09 -34.03 13.09
CA ALA A 154 -25.23 -35.48 12.85
C ALA A 154 -25.08 -35.88 11.37
N THR A 155 -25.09 -34.91 10.45
CA THR A 155 -25.09 -35.16 8.99
C THR A 155 -23.74 -34.88 8.32
N GLY A 156 -22.75 -34.40 9.09
CA GLY A 156 -21.44 -34.00 8.56
C GLY A 156 -21.47 -32.77 7.64
N ASN A 157 -22.60 -32.06 7.55
CA ASN A 157 -22.78 -30.85 6.74
C ASN A 157 -22.59 -29.58 7.60
N PRO A 158 -22.41 -28.40 6.97
CA PRO A 158 -22.26 -27.13 7.68
C PRO A 158 -23.50 -26.90 8.57
N ALA A 159 -23.26 -26.57 9.84
CA ALA A 159 -24.31 -26.41 10.84
C ALA A 159 -24.48 -24.94 11.21
N ASP A 160 -25.73 -24.47 11.26
CA ASP A 160 -26.06 -23.10 11.68
C ASP A 160 -27.43 -23.04 12.37
N PRO A 161 -27.46 -22.68 13.66
CA PRO A 161 -26.36 -22.87 14.61
C PRO A 161 -26.19 -24.36 14.94
N PRO A 162 -24.96 -24.85 15.17
CA PRO A 162 -24.74 -26.20 15.70
C PRO A 162 -25.38 -26.36 17.10
N ARG A 163 -25.64 -27.60 17.53
CA ARG A 163 -26.13 -27.86 18.90
C ARG A 163 -25.05 -27.60 19.95
N THR A 164 -23.81 -27.90 19.59
CA THR A 164 -22.67 -27.76 20.47
C THR A 164 -21.43 -27.44 19.66
N VAL A 165 -20.55 -26.62 20.24
CA VAL A 165 -19.15 -26.51 19.84
C VAL A 165 -18.35 -26.91 21.06
N VAL A 166 -17.52 -27.93 20.92
CA VAL A 166 -16.75 -28.52 22.02
C VAL A 166 -15.27 -28.45 21.73
N ARG A 167 -14.47 -28.28 22.77
CA ARG A 167 -13.01 -28.37 22.68
C ARG A 167 -12.41 -29.01 23.93
N PHE A 168 -11.17 -29.47 23.81
CA PHE A 168 -10.28 -29.76 24.94
C PHE A 168 -8.83 -29.61 24.54
N VAL A 169 -7.94 -29.48 25.52
CA VAL A 169 -6.51 -29.29 25.30
C VAL A 169 -5.73 -30.45 25.92
N SER A 170 -5.00 -31.19 25.10
CA SER A 170 -4.27 -32.39 25.51
C SER A 170 -2.99 -32.57 24.70
N GLY A 171 -1.93 -33.09 25.33
CA GLY A 171 -0.60 -33.21 24.73
C GLY A 171 0.27 -32.00 25.04
N SER A 172 1.15 -31.66 24.10
CA SER A 172 2.14 -30.58 24.25
C SER A 172 2.03 -29.57 23.10
N PRO A 173 2.36 -28.29 23.35
CA PRO A 173 2.52 -27.29 22.30
C PRO A 173 3.64 -27.69 21.32
N ALA A 174 3.70 -27.02 20.18
CA ALA A 174 4.80 -27.17 19.23
C ALA A 174 6.13 -26.73 19.86
N SER A 175 7.25 -27.12 19.24
CA SER A 175 8.57 -26.68 19.69
C SER A 175 9.09 -25.53 18.83
N ALA A 176 9.84 -24.61 19.44
CA ALA A 176 10.55 -23.56 18.71
C ALA A 176 11.52 -24.14 17.65
N ALA A 177 12.04 -25.35 17.88
CA ALA A 177 12.84 -26.07 16.89
C ALA A 177 12.03 -26.43 15.63
N GLY A 178 10.76 -26.82 15.78
CA GLY A 178 9.84 -27.05 14.66
C GLY A 178 9.56 -25.79 13.86
N ASP A 179 9.22 -24.69 14.52
CA ASP A 179 9.04 -23.38 13.88
C ASP A 179 10.29 -22.93 13.12
N ASN A 180 11.48 -23.14 13.70
CA ASN A 180 12.74 -22.81 13.05
C ASN A 180 13.06 -23.76 11.87
N ALA A 181 12.69 -25.04 11.96
CA ALA A 181 12.85 -25.96 10.84
C ALA A 181 11.97 -25.56 9.64
N ILE A 182 10.76 -25.07 9.89
CA ILE A 182 9.86 -24.54 8.86
C ILE A 182 10.46 -23.27 8.25
N ALA A 183 10.82 -22.29 9.08
CA ALA A 183 11.34 -21.00 8.61
C ALA A 183 12.66 -21.13 7.83
N ASN A 184 13.50 -22.10 8.21
CA ASN A 184 14.80 -22.36 7.56
C ASN A 184 14.74 -23.46 6.49
N ALA A 185 13.55 -23.97 6.14
CA ALA A 185 13.41 -24.98 5.11
C ALA A 185 14.02 -24.49 3.78
N VAL A 186 14.73 -25.38 3.09
CA VAL A 186 15.54 -25.02 1.92
C VAL A 186 14.69 -24.62 0.71
N ASP A 187 13.56 -25.30 0.53
CA ASP A 187 12.63 -25.13 -0.59
C ASP A 187 11.17 -25.19 -0.13
N TYR A 188 10.26 -24.80 -1.04
CA TYR A 188 8.83 -24.77 -0.78
C TYR A 188 8.26 -26.16 -0.42
N PRO A 189 8.56 -27.26 -1.15
CA PRO A 189 8.05 -28.58 -0.81
C PRO A 189 8.40 -29.02 0.61
N THR A 190 9.65 -28.82 1.04
CA THR A 190 10.08 -29.14 2.40
C THR A 190 9.35 -28.28 3.42
N MET A 191 9.25 -26.97 3.15
CA MET A 191 8.60 -26.01 4.03
C MET A 191 7.12 -26.36 4.28
N TRP A 192 6.33 -26.49 3.21
CA TRP A 192 4.88 -26.66 3.38
C TRP A 192 4.53 -28.01 4.00
N ASN A 193 5.30 -29.06 3.73
CA ASN A 193 5.12 -30.38 4.35
C ASN A 193 5.40 -30.34 5.86
N LEU A 194 6.50 -29.70 6.27
CA LEU A 194 6.80 -29.49 7.70
C LEU A 194 5.69 -28.69 8.38
N LEU A 195 5.26 -27.60 7.74
CA LEU A 195 4.21 -26.73 8.25
C LEU A 195 2.87 -27.45 8.40
N ALA A 196 2.47 -28.24 7.40
CA ALA A 196 1.26 -29.06 7.45
C ALA A 196 1.31 -30.10 8.59
N GLY A 197 2.50 -30.68 8.85
CA GLY A 197 2.71 -31.61 9.96
C GLY A 197 2.47 -30.95 11.33
N VAL A 198 3.09 -29.79 11.57
CA VAL A 198 2.93 -29.06 12.84
C VAL A 198 1.50 -28.53 12.98
N HIS A 199 0.90 -28.03 11.90
CA HIS A 199 -0.52 -27.64 11.84
C HIS A 199 -1.44 -28.76 12.34
N ASN A 200 -1.28 -29.98 11.79
CA ASN A 200 -2.11 -31.12 12.16
C ASN A 200 -1.92 -31.50 13.64
N ALA A 201 -0.68 -31.42 14.14
CA ALA A 201 -0.39 -31.65 15.55
C ALA A 201 -1.08 -30.62 16.46
N MET A 202 -1.15 -29.35 16.04
CA MET A 202 -1.79 -28.28 16.83
C MET A 202 -3.32 -28.36 16.80
N HIS A 203 -3.92 -28.83 15.71
CA HIS A 203 -5.33 -29.23 15.70
C HIS A 203 -5.61 -30.37 16.70
N GLY A 204 -4.68 -31.32 16.84
CA GLY A 204 -4.77 -32.37 17.86
C GLY A 204 -4.58 -31.85 19.29
N PHE A 205 -3.69 -30.86 19.47
CA PHE A 205 -3.40 -30.27 20.77
C PHE A 205 -4.57 -29.44 21.30
N VAL A 206 -5.17 -28.59 20.47
CA VAL A 206 -6.42 -27.87 20.76
C VAL A 206 -7.55 -28.56 20.00
N ALA A 207 -8.01 -29.70 20.53
CA ALA A 207 -8.92 -30.62 19.87
C ALA A 207 -10.32 -30.02 19.63
N MET A 208 -10.46 -29.30 18.52
CA MET A 208 -11.69 -28.60 18.07
C MET A 208 -12.57 -29.46 17.14
N GLY A 209 -12.39 -30.78 17.15
CA GLY A 209 -13.09 -31.71 16.24
C GLY A 209 -12.31 -32.05 14.97
N SER A 210 -13.02 -32.53 13.94
CA SER A 210 -12.41 -32.85 12.64
C SER A 210 -12.01 -31.59 11.86
N ALA A 211 -11.30 -31.77 10.74
CA ALA A 211 -10.82 -30.68 9.89
C ALA A 211 -11.93 -29.65 9.57
N HIS A 212 -13.15 -30.09 9.27
CA HIS A 212 -14.30 -29.20 9.01
C HIS A 212 -14.91 -28.65 10.28
N VAL A 213 -15.17 -29.51 11.26
CA VAL A 213 -15.86 -29.13 12.51
C VAL A 213 -15.07 -28.06 13.28
N SER A 214 -13.74 -28.05 13.15
CA SER A 214 -12.89 -27.05 13.80
C SER A 214 -13.22 -25.61 13.39
N PHE A 215 -13.78 -25.38 12.19
CA PHE A 215 -14.18 -24.05 11.73
C PHE A 215 -15.41 -23.48 12.42
N ARG A 216 -16.03 -24.24 13.32
CA ARG A 216 -17.11 -23.77 14.20
C ARG A 216 -16.58 -23.14 15.48
N ASP A 217 -15.31 -23.37 15.80
CA ASP A 217 -14.62 -22.81 16.95
C ASP A 217 -13.87 -21.52 16.57
N PRO A 218 -14.16 -20.36 17.20
CA PRO A 218 -13.45 -19.10 16.97
C PRO A 218 -11.92 -19.17 17.03
N PHE A 219 -11.37 -20.06 17.84
CA PHE A 219 -9.92 -20.19 18.04
C PHE A 219 -9.19 -20.74 16.80
N VAL A 220 -9.92 -21.39 15.89
CA VAL A 220 -9.38 -21.95 14.64
C VAL A 220 -8.62 -20.90 13.83
N PHE A 221 -9.05 -19.64 13.84
CA PHE A 221 -8.42 -18.60 13.05
C PHE A 221 -7.13 -18.05 13.67
N LEU A 222 -6.98 -18.11 15.00
CA LEU A 222 -5.69 -17.84 15.64
C LEU A 222 -4.68 -18.93 15.28
N LEU A 223 -5.13 -20.19 15.18
CA LEU A 223 -4.31 -21.32 14.74
C LEU A 223 -3.88 -21.14 13.27
N HIS A 224 -4.82 -20.88 12.36
CA HIS A 224 -4.51 -20.72 10.93
C HIS A 224 -3.74 -19.44 10.62
N SER A 225 -3.90 -18.37 11.40
CA SER A 225 -3.05 -17.17 11.25
C SER A 225 -1.57 -17.48 11.56
N ASN A 226 -1.26 -18.48 12.41
CA ASN A 226 0.12 -18.92 12.64
C ASN A 226 0.67 -19.79 11.49
N VAL A 227 -0.19 -20.50 10.74
CA VAL A 227 0.20 -21.15 9.47
C VAL A 227 0.77 -20.08 8.53
N ASP A 228 0.00 -19.01 8.34
CA ASP A 228 0.39 -17.92 7.45
C ASP A 228 1.61 -17.15 7.96
N ARG A 229 1.71 -16.88 9.27
CA ARG A 229 2.89 -16.28 9.89
C ARG A 229 4.18 -17.06 9.60
N LEU A 230 4.15 -18.38 9.74
CA LEU A 230 5.32 -19.23 9.48
C LEU A 230 5.68 -19.27 7.99
N PHE A 231 4.68 -19.29 7.11
CA PHE A 231 4.91 -19.15 5.68
C PHE A 231 5.54 -17.81 5.34
N ALA A 232 4.97 -16.73 5.87
CA ALA A 232 5.45 -15.38 5.69
C ALA A 232 6.91 -15.24 6.17
N ARG A 233 7.25 -15.79 7.34
CA ARG A 233 8.62 -15.81 7.87
C ARG A 233 9.60 -16.56 6.96
N TRP A 234 9.18 -17.67 6.33
CA TRP A 234 10.00 -18.40 5.36
C TRP A 234 10.18 -17.61 4.05
N GLN A 235 9.13 -16.94 3.58
CA GLN A 235 9.15 -16.15 2.35
C GLN A 235 10.01 -14.89 2.46
N THR A 236 9.97 -14.21 3.60
CA THR A 236 10.68 -12.95 3.81
C THR A 236 12.10 -13.14 4.34
N ASP A 237 12.72 -14.31 4.14
CA ASP A 237 14.13 -14.50 4.44
C ASP A 237 14.95 -13.59 3.50
N PRO A 238 15.69 -12.58 4.03
CA PRO A 238 16.42 -11.64 3.20
C PRO A 238 17.51 -12.29 2.32
N ALA A 239 17.96 -13.50 2.67
CA ALA A 239 18.90 -14.27 1.88
C ALA A 239 18.24 -15.00 0.68
N ARG A 240 16.90 -14.97 0.59
CA ARG A 240 16.10 -15.75 -0.35
C ARG A 240 15.00 -14.91 -1.03
N PRO A 241 15.36 -13.80 -1.72
CA PRO A 241 14.40 -12.90 -2.35
C PRO A 241 13.50 -13.59 -3.39
N GLU A 242 13.97 -14.68 -4.01
CA GLU A 242 13.19 -15.47 -4.97
C GLU A 242 11.87 -16.03 -4.40
N ARG A 243 11.74 -16.11 -3.07
CA ARG A 243 10.52 -16.60 -2.39
C ARG A 243 9.36 -15.59 -2.38
N LEU A 244 9.60 -14.37 -2.86
CA LEU A 244 8.58 -13.35 -3.09
C LEU A 244 8.20 -13.21 -4.57
N ASP A 245 8.89 -13.89 -5.48
CA ASP A 245 8.56 -13.90 -6.90
C ASP A 245 7.47 -14.96 -7.20
N PRO A 246 6.29 -14.56 -7.72
CA PRO A 246 5.27 -15.48 -8.22
C PRO A 246 5.72 -16.65 -9.08
N ASN A 247 6.77 -16.45 -9.87
CA ASN A 247 7.27 -17.45 -10.80
C ASN A 247 8.24 -18.44 -10.13
N ALA A 248 8.87 -18.06 -9.02
CA ALA A 248 9.94 -18.82 -8.38
C ALA A 248 9.55 -19.40 -7.01
N VAL A 249 8.62 -18.78 -6.27
CA VAL A 249 8.29 -19.12 -4.87
C VAL A 249 7.97 -20.60 -4.63
N TYR A 250 7.34 -21.27 -5.59
CA TYR A 250 6.93 -22.67 -5.48
C TYR A 250 7.98 -23.67 -5.95
N GLY A 251 9.13 -23.21 -6.46
CA GLY A 251 10.25 -24.06 -6.87
C GLY A 251 9.84 -25.20 -7.82
N SER A 252 10.20 -26.44 -7.46
CA SER A 252 9.87 -27.64 -8.24
C SER A 252 8.37 -27.92 -8.37
N GLU A 253 7.54 -27.36 -7.49
CA GLU A 253 6.08 -27.50 -7.54
C GLU A 253 5.40 -26.37 -8.33
N SER A 254 6.16 -25.44 -8.94
CA SER A 254 5.58 -24.33 -9.72
C SER A 254 4.67 -24.80 -10.87
N GLY A 255 4.84 -26.02 -11.38
CA GLY A 255 3.97 -26.64 -12.39
C GLY A 255 2.70 -27.31 -11.86
N ASP A 256 2.49 -27.36 -10.54
CA ASP A 256 1.35 -28.08 -9.94
C ASP A 256 -0.01 -27.49 -10.36
N ALA A 257 -0.97 -28.37 -10.66
CA ALA A 257 -2.27 -27.95 -11.17
C ALA A 257 -3.09 -27.16 -10.14
N GLY A 258 -2.96 -27.50 -8.85
CA GLY A 258 -3.63 -26.79 -7.75
C GLY A 258 -3.12 -25.37 -7.62
N LEU A 259 -1.80 -25.18 -7.60
CA LEU A 259 -1.15 -23.86 -7.52
C LEU A 259 -1.50 -22.95 -8.72
N ASN A 260 -1.67 -23.51 -9.92
CA ASN A 260 -1.99 -22.76 -11.13
C ASN A 260 -3.50 -22.57 -11.36
N SER A 261 -4.36 -23.29 -10.62
CA SER A 261 -5.81 -23.14 -10.70
C SER A 261 -6.32 -21.97 -9.86
N ASN A 262 -7.47 -21.40 -10.23
CA ASN A 262 -8.06 -20.31 -9.44
C ASN A 262 -8.52 -20.80 -8.06
N ILE A 263 -8.16 -20.06 -7.02
CA ILE A 263 -8.43 -20.39 -5.62
C ILE A 263 -9.95 -20.43 -5.38
N ARG A 264 -10.46 -21.63 -5.07
CA ARG A 264 -11.87 -21.87 -4.75
C ARG A 264 -12.13 -21.60 -3.25
N PRO A 265 -13.36 -21.24 -2.85
CA PRO A 265 -14.56 -21.04 -3.68
C PRO A 265 -14.65 -19.62 -4.29
N TRP A 266 -13.71 -18.75 -3.97
CA TRP A 266 -13.76 -17.33 -4.32
C TRP A 266 -13.58 -17.03 -5.81
N SER A 267 -13.09 -18.00 -6.58
CA SER A 267 -12.86 -17.88 -8.02
C SER A 267 -14.13 -17.86 -8.87
N GLY A 268 -15.30 -18.19 -8.31
CA GLY A 268 -16.55 -18.26 -9.07
C GLY A 268 -16.70 -19.52 -9.93
N VAL A 269 -15.77 -20.49 -9.82
CA VAL A 269 -15.88 -21.77 -10.52
C VAL A 269 -16.83 -22.72 -9.76
N PRO A 270 -17.82 -23.35 -10.41
CA PRO A 270 -18.80 -24.21 -9.76
C PRO A 270 -18.23 -25.42 -8.98
N PRO A 271 -18.90 -25.88 -7.90
CA PRO A 271 -20.12 -25.30 -7.32
C PRO A 271 -19.84 -23.98 -6.59
N THR A 272 -20.64 -22.94 -6.89
CA THR A 272 -20.42 -21.57 -6.41
C THR A 272 -21.13 -21.34 -5.08
N ASN A 273 -20.38 -21.09 -4.01
CA ASN A 273 -20.99 -20.70 -2.73
C ASN A 273 -21.27 -19.18 -2.74
N ARG A 274 -22.48 -18.78 -2.33
CA ARG A 274 -22.77 -17.37 -2.01
C ARG A 274 -21.93 -16.93 -0.81
N PRO A 275 -21.49 -15.65 -0.72
CA PRO A 275 -21.78 -14.52 -1.63
C PRO A 275 -20.86 -14.44 -2.87
N TRP A 276 -19.98 -15.41 -3.09
CA TRP A 276 -19.08 -15.43 -4.26
C TRP A 276 -19.76 -16.04 -5.48
N ALA A 277 -21.07 -15.89 -5.57
CA ALA A 277 -21.91 -16.34 -6.67
C ALA A 277 -22.95 -15.25 -6.93
N PRO A 278 -23.58 -15.20 -8.11
CA PRO A 278 -24.75 -14.38 -8.32
C PRO A 278 -25.82 -14.63 -7.24
N PRO A 279 -26.51 -13.59 -6.74
CA PRO A 279 -26.43 -12.19 -7.19
C PRO A 279 -25.33 -11.35 -6.55
N GLU A 280 -24.71 -11.76 -5.43
CA GLU A 280 -23.73 -10.93 -4.70
C GLU A 280 -22.41 -10.72 -5.44
N ASN A 281 -22.02 -11.64 -6.33
CA ASN A 281 -20.88 -11.50 -7.25
C ASN A 281 -19.54 -11.08 -6.60
N GLN A 282 -19.27 -11.48 -5.35
CA GLN A 282 -18.02 -11.12 -4.64
C GLN A 282 -16.79 -11.93 -5.11
N GLN A 283 -16.83 -12.47 -6.32
CA GLN A 283 -15.79 -13.34 -6.87
C GLN A 283 -14.51 -12.55 -7.17
N PHE A 284 -13.37 -13.18 -6.93
CA PHE A 284 -12.09 -12.67 -7.40
C PHE A 284 -11.25 -13.83 -7.91
N ALA A 285 -11.17 -13.95 -9.25
CA ALA A 285 -10.46 -15.03 -9.91
C ALA A 285 -8.95 -14.78 -9.86
N LYS A 286 -8.27 -15.49 -8.97
CA LYS A 286 -6.80 -15.51 -8.87
C LYS A 286 -6.30 -16.89 -8.48
N ASN A 287 -5.09 -17.25 -8.91
CA ASN A 287 -4.42 -18.49 -8.51
C ASN A 287 -3.41 -18.22 -7.37
N CYS A 288 -2.68 -19.26 -6.95
CA CYS A 288 -1.72 -19.12 -5.83
C CYS A 288 -0.53 -18.22 -6.20
N LYS A 289 -0.21 -18.08 -7.49
CA LYS A 289 0.85 -17.21 -8.01
C LYS A 289 0.42 -15.74 -8.14
N HIS A 290 -0.83 -15.40 -7.86
CA HIS A 290 -1.23 -14.01 -7.93
C HIS A 290 -0.43 -13.17 -6.91
N PRO A 291 0.07 -11.98 -7.28
CA PRO A 291 0.89 -11.15 -6.38
C PRO A 291 0.27 -10.97 -4.99
N SER A 292 -1.03 -10.70 -4.91
CA SER A 292 -1.74 -10.57 -3.61
C SER A 292 -1.77 -11.83 -2.73
N VAL A 293 -1.39 -13.01 -3.24
CA VAL A 293 -1.35 -14.28 -2.50
C VAL A 293 0.10 -14.60 -2.14
N VAL A 294 1.01 -14.35 -3.06
CA VAL A 294 2.45 -14.53 -2.85
C VAL A 294 2.98 -13.51 -1.84
N SER A 295 2.54 -12.25 -1.93
CA SER A 295 2.91 -11.19 -0.99
C SER A 295 2.36 -11.50 0.41
N PRO A 296 3.25 -11.70 1.40
CA PRO A 296 2.83 -12.06 2.74
C PRO A 296 2.19 -10.88 3.47
N PRO A 297 1.15 -11.11 4.30
CA PRO A 297 0.71 -10.14 5.28
C PRO A 297 1.83 -9.81 6.28
N ARG A 298 1.67 -8.69 6.97
CA ARG A 298 2.63 -8.24 7.98
C ARG A 298 2.40 -8.94 9.30
N TYR A 299 3.47 -9.51 9.82
CA TYR A 299 3.61 -10.10 11.13
C TYR A 299 4.74 -9.40 11.88
N ASP A 300 4.63 -9.30 13.20
CA ASP A 300 5.75 -8.88 14.07
C ASP A 300 7.03 -9.72 13.89
N THR A 301 6.94 -10.90 13.25
CA THR A 301 8.09 -11.78 12.97
C THR A 301 8.65 -11.73 11.55
N ASN A 302 8.00 -11.05 10.60
CA ASN A 302 8.48 -10.93 9.21
C ASN A 302 8.66 -9.46 8.77
N PHE A 303 8.41 -8.52 9.68
CA PHE A 303 8.38 -7.09 9.41
C PHE A 303 9.56 -6.37 10.08
N PRO A 304 10.76 -6.37 9.47
CA PRO A 304 11.89 -5.65 10.03
C PRO A 304 11.70 -4.14 9.85
N GLY A 305 12.26 -3.34 10.77
CA GLY A 305 12.35 -1.89 10.57
C GLY A 305 13.12 -1.53 9.28
N ALA A 306 13.24 -0.23 8.98
CA ALA A 306 13.92 0.25 7.78
C ALA A 306 15.28 -0.44 7.52
N GLN A 307 15.49 -0.94 6.31
CA GLN A 307 16.68 -1.67 5.87
C GLN A 307 17.56 -0.80 4.98
N LEU A 308 18.88 -0.88 5.16
CA LEU A 308 19.84 -0.27 4.24
C LEU A 308 19.99 -1.16 3.00
N VAL A 309 19.57 -0.66 1.84
CA VAL A 309 19.51 -1.46 0.60
C VAL A 309 20.59 -1.08 -0.42
N VAL A 310 21.11 0.15 -0.36
CA VAL A 310 22.20 0.61 -1.25
C VAL A 310 23.12 1.56 -0.49
N ALA A 311 24.42 1.26 -0.42
CA ALA A 311 25.44 2.12 0.21
C ALA A 311 25.96 3.23 -0.75
N ASN A 312 25.05 3.97 -1.39
CA ASN A 312 25.31 5.09 -2.30
C ASN A 312 24.07 6.01 -2.34
N PHE A 313 24.01 6.98 -3.25
CA PHE A 313 22.95 7.99 -3.38
C PHE A 313 22.70 8.84 -2.13
N ALA A 314 23.62 8.77 -1.16
CA ALA A 314 23.47 9.28 0.19
C ALA A 314 24.40 10.45 0.48
N TYR A 315 24.10 11.16 1.56
CA TYR A 315 24.80 12.40 1.89
C TYR A 315 26.29 12.16 2.17
N ASN A 316 26.63 11.18 3.01
CA ASN A 316 28.03 10.80 3.25
C ASN A 316 28.48 9.72 2.25
N ALA A 317 27.72 8.63 2.13
CA ALA A 317 28.03 7.57 1.18
C ALA A 317 27.69 7.99 -0.26
N GLY A 318 28.72 8.32 -1.02
CA GLY A 318 28.60 8.80 -2.41
C GLY A 318 28.57 10.32 -2.56
N GLY A 319 28.52 11.09 -1.47
CA GLY A 319 28.65 12.56 -1.51
C GLY A 319 27.48 13.30 -2.19
N TRP A 320 26.26 12.76 -2.11
CA TRP A 320 25.09 13.32 -2.77
C TRP A 320 24.56 14.55 -2.01
N ARG A 321 23.99 15.50 -2.75
CA ARG A 321 23.66 16.86 -2.25
C ARG A 321 22.36 17.32 -2.87
N VAL A 322 21.41 17.79 -2.08
CA VAL A 322 20.08 18.20 -2.59
C VAL A 322 20.22 19.39 -3.54
N GLU A 323 21.14 20.31 -3.26
CA GLU A 323 21.39 21.51 -4.05
C GLU A 323 22.14 21.26 -5.37
N ARG A 324 22.60 20.03 -5.62
CA ARG A 324 23.34 19.67 -6.86
C ARG A 324 22.74 18.48 -7.59
N HIS A 325 22.30 17.47 -6.84
CA HIS A 325 22.04 16.12 -7.31
C HIS A 325 20.59 15.69 -7.05
N PRO A 326 19.69 15.89 -8.04
CA PRO A 326 18.36 15.28 -8.02
C PRO A 326 18.44 13.76 -7.93
N ARG A 327 17.52 13.17 -7.15
CA ARG A 327 17.36 11.73 -6.95
C ARG A 327 15.88 11.41 -7.04
N PHE A 328 15.55 10.34 -7.73
CA PHE A 328 14.18 9.94 -8.02
C PHE A 328 14.05 8.43 -7.98
N LEU A 329 12.80 7.99 -7.98
CA LEU A 329 12.38 6.61 -8.22
C LEU A 329 11.59 6.58 -9.52
N ALA A 330 11.86 5.64 -10.41
CA ALA A 330 11.12 5.45 -11.66
C ALA A 330 11.30 4.02 -12.18
N ASP A 331 10.28 3.46 -12.83
CA ASP A 331 10.40 2.19 -13.52
C ASP A 331 11.17 2.36 -14.84
N LEU A 332 12.37 1.77 -14.92
CA LEU A 332 13.22 1.79 -16.11
C LEU A 332 13.12 0.51 -16.94
N THR A 333 12.42 -0.52 -16.47
CA THR A 333 12.41 -1.86 -17.08
C THR A 333 11.03 -2.27 -17.59
N GLY A 334 9.97 -1.60 -17.15
CA GLY A 334 8.58 -1.88 -17.50
C GLY A 334 7.95 -2.94 -16.59
N ASP A 335 8.59 -3.29 -15.48
CA ASP A 335 8.10 -4.29 -14.53
C ASP A 335 7.17 -3.71 -13.44
N ARG A 336 6.88 -2.41 -13.55
CA ARG A 336 6.09 -1.57 -12.63
C ARG A 336 6.71 -1.38 -11.25
N ARG A 337 8.01 -1.62 -11.12
CA ARG A 337 8.74 -1.44 -9.87
C ARG A 337 9.73 -0.33 -10.05
N ALA A 338 9.78 0.59 -9.09
CA ALA A 338 10.64 1.73 -9.24
C ALA A 338 12.12 1.37 -8.98
N ASP A 339 12.99 1.81 -9.88
CA ASP A 339 14.44 1.81 -9.76
C ASP A 339 14.94 3.12 -9.15
N ILE A 340 16.16 3.12 -8.61
CA ILE A 340 16.78 4.34 -8.09
C ILE A 340 17.54 5.04 -9.22
N VAL A 341 17.23 6.31 -9.44
CA VAL A 341 17.93 7.16 -10.41
C VAL A 341 18.49 8.40 -9.74
N GLY A 342 19.79 8.66 -9.93
CA GLY A 342 20.48 9.81 -9.38
C GLY A 342 21.25 10.59 -10.44
N PHE A 343 21.02 11.89 -10.51
CA PHE A 343 21.77 12.83 -11.35
C PHE A 343 22.98 13.36 -10.58
N GLY A 344 24.12 12.67 -10.65
CA GLY A 344 25.33 12.95 -9.89
C GLY A 344 26.25 14.02 -10.51
N ASN A 345 27.52 14.05 -10.09
CA ASN A 345 28.51 14.96 -10.68
C ASN A 345 28.87 14.57 -12.12
N ALA A 346 29.29 13.31 -12.31
CA ALA A 346 29.82 12.80 -13.56
C ALA A 346 28.73 12.36 -14.57
N GLY A 347 27.48 12.26 -14.13
CA GLY A 347 26.42 11.74 -14.99
C GLY A 347 25.21 11.20 -14.23
N VAL A 348 24.37 10.44 -14.94
CA VAL A 348 23.22 9.73 -14.37
C VAL A 348 23.64 8.34 -13.91
N TRP A 349 23.26 8.01 -12.68
CA TRP A 349 23.50 6.73 -12.02
C TRP A 349 22.18 6.02 -11.78
N VAL A 350 22.16 4.71 -11.98
CA VAL A 350 21.00 3.85 -11.79
C VAL A 350 21.36 2.68 -10.88
N ALA A 351 20.47 2.34 -9.96
CA ALA A 351 20.46 1.04 -9.30
C ALA A 351 19.10 0.38 -9.59
N LEU A 352 19.13 -0.71 -10.35
CA LEU A 352 17.93 -1.45 -10.73
C LEU A 352 17.37 -2.22 -9.54
N ASN A 353 16.05 -2.29 -9.45
CA ASN A 353 15.32 -3.04 -8.45
C ASN A 353 15.38 -4.55 -8.78
N ASN A 354 15.60 -5.38 -7.77
CA ASN A 354 15.61 -6.85 -7.92
C ASN A 354 14.22 -7.48 -7.73
N GLY A 355 13.17 -6.67 -7.54
CA GLY A 355 11.80 -7.13 -7.32
C GLY A 355 11.50 -7.54 -5.87
N THR A 356 12.30 -7.10 -4.91
CA THR A 356 12.13 -7.47 -3.48
C THR A 356 12.39 -6.32 -2.52
N GLY A 357 12.33 -5.08 -3.02
CA GLY A 357 12.77 -3.90 -2.27
C GLY A 357 14.30 -3.83 -2.08
N THR A 358 15.07 -4.74 -2.71
CA THR A 358 16.53 -4.69 -2.81
C THR A 358 16.96 -4.20 -4.19
N PHE A 359 18.18 -3.68 -4.29
CA PHE A 359 18.67 -3.05 -5.52
C PHE A 359 20.06 -3.56 -5.91
N GLN A 360 20.34 -3.52 -7.22
CA GLN A 360 21.65 -3.81 -7.78
C GLN A 360 22.68 -2.73 -7.41
N ALA A 361 23.96 -3.05 -7.62
CA ALA A 361 25.03 -2.09 -7.42
C ALA A 361 24.88 -0.90 -8.39
N PRO A 362 24.97 0.36 -7.90
CA PRO A 362 24.80 1.54 -8.74
C PRO A 362 25.78 1.59 -9.91
N GLN A 363 25.27 1.83 -11.12
CA GLN A 363 26.05 2.00 -12.34
C GLN A 363 25.82 3.38 -12.95
N MET A 364 26.88 3.98 -13.50
CA MET A 364 26.75 5.19 -14.30
C MET A 364 26.30 4.79 -15.71
N VAL A 365 25.16 5.32 -16.14
CA VAL A 365 24.50 4.91 -17.41
C VAL A 365 24.53 6.01 -18.47
N VAL A 366 24.71 7.29 -18.07
CA VAL A 366 24.81 8.42 -19.00
C VAL A 366 25.87 9.41 -18.50
N GLY A 367 26.87 9.72 -19.32
CA GLY A 367 27.91 10.74 -19.06
C GLY A 367 27.47 12.18 -19.35
N ASN A 368 26.27 12.57 -18.92
CA ASN A 368 25.66 13.90 -19.09
C ASN A 368 24.57 14.08 -18.01
N PHE A 369 23.81 15.18 -18.03
CA PHE A 369 22.80 15.54 -17.02
C PHE A 369 23.35 15.73 -15.59
N GLY A 370 24.67 15.67 -15.44
CA GLY A 370 25.38 15.78 -14.18
C GLY A 370 25.85 17.20 -13.87
N TYR A 371 26.22 17.43 -12.62
CA TYR A 371 26.69 18.75 -12.18
C TYR A 371 27.97 19.18 -12.94
N ASP A 372 28.93 18.28 -13.10
CA ASP A 372 30.15 18.51 -13.87
C ASP A 372 29.93 18.12 -15.33
N ALA A 373 29.39 16.92 -15.56
CA ALA A 373 29.11 16.40 -16.90
C ALA A 373 27.88 17.09 -17.51
N GLY A 374 28.12 18.07 -18.37
CA GLY A 374 27.09 18.89 -19.02
C GLY A 374 26.71 20.15 -18.26
N GLY A 375 27.28 20.39 -17.08
CA GLY A 375 27.09 21.66 -16.35
C GLY A 375 25.67 21.89 -15.81
N TRP A 376 24.97 20.82 -15.42
CA TRP A 376 23.59 20.90 -14.97
C TRP A 376 23.49 21.48 -13.55
N ARG A 377 22.41 22.21 -13.26
CA ARG A 377 22.27 23.05 -12.07
C ARG A 377 20.84 22.99 -11.57
N VAL A 378 20.62 22.69 -10.29
CA VAL A 378 19.26 22.56 -9.73
C VAL A 378 18.51 23.89 -9.80
N GLU A 379 19.22 25.00 -9.61
CA GLU A 379 18.68 26.36 -9.64
C GLU A 379 18.39 26.89 -11.06
N ARG A 380 18.61 26.09 -12.12
CA ARG A 380 18.36 26.50 -13.52
C ARG A 380 17.67 25.43 -14.37
N HIS A 381 18.04 24.17 -14.15
CA HIS A 381 17.79 23.06 -15.07
C HIS A 381 17.01 21.93 -14.37
N PRO A 382 15.67 21.94 -14.49
CA PRO A 382 14.84 20.79 -14.13
C PRO A 382 15.24 19.54 -14.92
N ARG A 383 15.22 18.39 -14.23
CA ARG A 383 15.50 17.05 -14.76
C ARG A 383 14.41 16.11 -14.25
N PHE A 384 13.88 15.30 -15.14
CA PHE A 384 12.74 14.43 -14.89
C PHE A 384 12.97 13.07 -15.53
N LEU A 385 12.11 12.13 -15.15
CA LEU A 385 11.98 10.81 -15.74
C LEU A 385 10.53 10.69 -16.22
N ALA A 386 10.33 10.36 -17.50
CA ALA A 386 9.00 10.24 -18.10
C ALA A 386 9.06 9.34 -19.33
N ASP A 387 7.99 8.59 -19.60
CA ASP A 387 7.88 7.78 -20.81
C ASP A 387 7.59 8.67 -22.03
N LEU A 388 8.56 8.81 -22.94
CA LEU A 388 8.40 9.59 -24.17
C LEU A 388 8.02 8.74 -25.37
N THR A 389 8.12 7.42 -25.28
CA THR A 389 7.91 6.49 -26.41
C THR A 389 6.58 5.73 -26.30
N GLY A 390 5.96 5.72 -25.12
CA GLY A 390 4.74 4.99 -24.80
C GLY A 390 4.99 3.51 -24.52
N ASP A 391 6.22 3.14 -24.15
CA ASP A 391 6.61 1.75 -23.91
C ASP A 391 6.54 1.31 -22.43
N GLY A 392 6.05 2.20 -21.56
CA GLY A 392 5.87 1.99 -20.13
C GLY A 392 7.13 2.21 -19.30
N ARG A 393 8.22 2.72 -19.90
CA ARG A 393 9.53 2.85 -19.24
C ARG A 393 9.97 4.30 -19.25
N ALA A 394 10.54 4.76 -18.14
CA ALA A 394 10.91 6.16 -18.06
C ALA A 394 12.20 6.47 -18.85
N ASP A 395 12.14 7.51 -19.69
CA ASP A 395 13.28 8.16 -20.34
C ASP A 395 13.81 9.31 -19.49
N ILE A 396 15.04 9.74 -19.75
CA ILE A 396 15.60 10.94 -19.10
C ILE A 396 15.23 12.18 -19.90
N VAL A 397 14.66 13.18 -19.24
CA VAL A 397 14.33 14.48 -19.84
C VAL A 397 14.94 15.61 -19.01
N GLY A 398 15.71 16.49 -19.65
CA GLY A 398 16.38 17.62 -19.01
C GLY A 398 16.10 18.94 -19.73
N PHE A 399 15.64 19.94 -18.98
CA PHE A 399 15.46 21.31 -19.46
C PHE A 399 16.76 22.11 -19.24
N GLY A 400 17.67 22.06 -20.21
CA GLY A 400 19.02 22.63 -20.13
C GLY A 400 19.09 24.12 -20.52
N ASN A 401 20.30 24.61 -20.83
CA ASN A 401 20.49 26.00 -21.29
C ASN A 401 19.88 26.24 -22.68
N ALA A 402 20.22 25.39 -23.65
CA ALA A 402 19.88 25.55 -25.05
C ALA A 402 18.49 25.02 -25.43
N GLY A 403 17.83 24.30 -24.53
CA GLY A 403 16.52 23.72 -24.76
C GLY A 403 16.32 22.41 -24.00
N VAL A 404 15.42 21.57 -24.49
CA VAL A 404 15.12 20.26 -23.92
C VAL A 404 16.06 19.20 -24.51
N TRP A 405 16.64 18.41 -23.63
CA TRP A 405 17.47 17.26 -23.93
C TRP A 405 16.78 16.00 -23.46
N ALA A 406 16.86 14.93 -24.25
CA ALA A 406 16.35 13.61 -23.89
C ALA A 406 17.42 12.54 -24.09
N ALA A 407 17.39 11.50 -23.26
CA ALA A 407 18.09 10.25 -23.50
C ALA A 407 17.07 9.11 -23.35
N LEU A 408 16.83 8.39 -24.45
CA LEU A 408 15.83 7.33 -24.50
C LEU A 408 16.34 6.06 -23.83
N ASN A 409 15.49 5.38 -23.09
CA ASN A 409 15.76 4.16 -22.37
C ASN A 409 15.70 2.95 -23.31
N ASN A 410 16.70 2.07 -23.22
CA ASN A 410 16.74 0.83 -24.01
C ASN A 410 15.94 -0.31 -23.36
N GLY A 411 15.39 -0.11 -22.16
CA GLY A 411 14.54 -1.05 -21.43
C GLY A 411 15.26 -2.04 -20.53
N ASN A 412 16.54 -1.83 -20.29
CA ASN A 412 17.37 -2.65 -19.41
C ASN A 412 18.19 -1.79 -18.43
N GLY A 413 17.70 -0.57 -18.14
CA GLY A 413 18.40 0.41 -17.31
C GLY A 413 19.52 1.18 -18.02
N THR A 414 19.80 0.90 -19.30
CA THR A 414 20.75 1.68 -20.11
C THR A 414 20.04 2.68 -21.02
N PHE A 415 20.74 3.73 -21.43
CA PHE A 415 20.17 4.82 -22.21
C PHE A 415 20.97 5.10 -23.48
N GLN A 416 20.28 5.63 -24.48
CA GLN A 416 20.86 6.17 -25.69
C GLN A 416 21.65 7.47 -25.40
N ALA A 417 22.49 7.87 -26.35
CA ALA A 417 23.25 9.11 -26.24
C ALA A 417 22.30 10.32 -26.16
N PRO A 418 22.49 11.24 -25.19
CA PRO A 418 21.61 12.40 -25.02
C PRO A 418 21.54 13.27 -26.28
N GLN A 419 20.33 13.59 -26.71
CA GLN A 419 20.07 14.47 -27.85
C GLN A 419 19.32 15.72 -27.40
N MET A 420 19.61 16.85 -28.04
CA MET A 420 18.75 18.04 -27.93
C MET A 420 17.53 17.83 -28.82
N VAL A 421 16.35 17.76 -28.21
CA VAL A 421 15.11 17.37 -28.89
C VAL A 421 14.17 18.55 -29.14
N LEU A 422 14.41 19.70 -28.50
CA LEU A 422 13.61 20.91 -28.70
C LEU A 422 14.38 22.19 -28.32
N GLY A 423 14.46 23.17 -29.23
CA GLY A 423 15.12 24.47 -29.03
C GLY A 423 14.28 25.51 -28.27
N ASN A 424 13.62 25.13 -27.17
CA ASN A 424 12.83 26.00 -26.30
C ASN A 424 12.76 25.40 -24.88
N PHE A 425 12.01 26.00 -23.96
CA PHE A 425 11.89 25.58 -22.55
C PHE A 425 13.21 25.58 -21.76
N GLY A 426 14.29 26.13 -22.34
CA GLY A 426 15.62 26.20 -21.77
C GLY A 426 15.90 27.51 -21.06
N TYR A 427 16.97 27.52 -20.25
CA TYR A 427 17.36 28.72 -19.50
C TYR A 427 17.71 29.89 -20.43
N ASN A 428 18.47 29.64 -21.51
CA ASN A 428 18.75 30.63 -22.54
C ASN A 428 17.69 30.59 -23.64
N ALA A 429 17.37 29.39 -24.13
CA ALA A 429 16.37 29.19 -25.18
C ALA A 429 14.94 29.36 -24.63
N GLY A 430 14.36 30.54 -24.84
CA GLY A 430 13.04 30.93 -24.35
C GLY A 430 13.06 31.61 -22.97
N GLY A 431 14.22 31.75 -22.32
CA GLY A 431 14.36 32.53 -21.09
C GLY A 431 13.68 31.92 -19.85
N TRP A 432 13.57 30.60 -19.77
CA TRP A 432 12.85 29.91 -18.70
C TRP A 432 13.63 29.96 -17.38
N ARG A 433 12.92 30.04 -16.25
CA ARG A 433 13.48 30.29 -14.91
C ARG A 433 12.75 29.46 -13.88
N VAL A 434 13.46 28.79 -12.98
CA VAL A 434 12.82 27.86 -12.01
C VAL A 434 11.99 28.58 -10.94
N ASP A 435 12.35 29.81 -10.61
CA ASP A 435 11.68 30.69 -9.64
C ASP A 435 10.45 31.42 -10.24
N MET A 436 10.25 31.35 -11.56
CA MET A 436 9.12 32.00 -12.24
C MET A 436 8.23 31.02 -13.02
N HIS A 437 8.85 30.03 -13.66
CA HIS A 437 8.25 29.25 -14.75
C HIS A 437 8.32 27.73 -14.48
N PRO A 438 7.29 27.15 -13.83
CA PRO A 438 7.13 25.71 -13.72
C PRO A 438 7.09 25.02 -15.09
N ARG A 439 7.70 23.84 -15.18
CA ARG A 439 7.74 22.97 -16.36
C ARG A 439 7.47 21.53 -15.91
N PHE A 440 6.60 20.84 -16.64
CA PHE A 440 6.15 19.50 -16.34
C PHE A 440 6.11 18.64 -17.61
N LEU A 441 5.98 17.34 -17.39
CA LEU A 441 5.75 16.33 -18.41
C LEU A 441 4.46 15.59 -18.05
N ALA A 442 3.52 15.46 -18.98
CA ALA A 442 2.25 14.76 -18.78
C ALA A 442 1.62 14.37 -20.11
N ASP A 443 0.88 13.27 -20.17
CA ASP A 443 0.10 12.91 -21.35
C ASP A 443 -1.13 13.81 -21.48
N LEU A 444 -1.20 14.60 -22.54
CA LEU A 444 -2.33 15.48 -22.84
C LEU A 444 -3.27 14.92 -23.91
N THR A 445 -2.90 13.82 -24.55
CA THR A 445 -3.62 13.30 -25.74
C THR A 445 -4.24 11.93 -25.50
N GLY A 446 -3.83 11.23 -24.43
CA GLY A 446 -4.29 9.90 -24.06
C GLY A 446 -3.57 8.79 -24.83
N ASP A 447 -2.40 9.08 -25.38
CA ASP A 447 -1.61 8.12 -26.16
C ASP A 447 -0.51 7.41 -25.34
N GLY A 448 -0.47 7.68 -24.03
CA GLY A 448 0.48 7.11 -23.08
C GLY A 448 1.86 7.79 -23.09
N ARG A 449 2.03 8.90 -23.84
CA ARG A 449 3.34 9.55 -24.03
C ARG A 449 3.34 10.91 -23.36
N ALA A 450 4.41 11.24 -22.65
CA ALA A 450 4.47 12.52 -21.97
C ALA A 450 4.75 13.68 -22.95
N ASP A 451 3.88 14.69 -22.92
CA ASP A 451 4.04 15.99 -23.57
C ASP A 451 4.71 17.01 -22.64
N ILE A 452 5.30 18.07 -23.20
CA ILE A 452 5.86 19.16 -22.39
C ILE A 452 4.77 20.21 -22.11
N VAL A 453 4.63 20.58 -20.85
CA VAL A 453 3.81 21.73 -20.41
C VAL A 453 4.67 22.73 -19.65
N GLY A 454 4.73 23.97 -20.12
CA GLY A 454 5.47 25.05 -19.48
C GLY A 454 4.59 26.25 -19.15
N PHE A 455 4.61 26.66 -17.89
CA PHE A 455 3.94 27.86 -17.40
C PHE A 455 4.87 29.08 -17.57
N GLY A 456 4.82 29.71 -18.74
CA GLY A 456 5.69 30.82 -19.12
C GLY A 456 5.21 32.19 -18.63
N ASN A 457 5.77 33.26 -19.21
CA ASN A 457 5.35 34.63 -18.89
C ASN A 457 3.91 34.94 -19.36
N ALA A 458 3.63 34.64 -20.64
CA ALA A 458 2.38 35.00 -21.30
C ALA A 458 1.24 33.98 -21.06
N GLY A 459 1.54 32.83 -20.47
CA GLY A 459 0.56 31.78 -20.23
C GLY A 459 1.15 30.39 -20.28
N VAL A 460 0.32 29.39 -20.53
CA VAL A 460 0.72 27.98 -20.64
C VAL A 460 1.08 27.64 -22.09
N TRP A 461 2.25 27.03 -22.26
CA TRP A 461 2.79 26.55 -23.52
C TRP A 461 2.87 25.03 -23.50
N VAL A 462 2.49 24.42 -24.62
CA VAL A 462 2.54 22.96 -24.82
C VAL A 462 3.41 22.64 -26.02
N ALA A 463 4.23 21.61 -25.90
CA ALA A 463 4.85 20.96 -27.05
C ALA A 463 4.49 19.47 -27.01
N LEU A 464 3.70 19.06 -27.99
CA LEU A 464 3.23 17.68 -28.12
C LEU A 464 4.36 16.75 -28.53
N ASN A 465 4.36 15.54 -27.99
CA ASN A 465 5.33 14.50 -28.26
C ASN A 465 5.01 13.78 -29.58
N ASN A 466 6.04 13.55 -30.40
CA ASN A 466 5.90 12.81 -31.67
C ASN A 466 5.98 11.28 -31.49
N GLY A 467 6.30 10.81 -30.28
CA GLY A 467 6.44 9.40 -29.92
C GLY A 467 7.76 8.75 -30.29
N ASN A 468 8.74 9.54 -30.69
CA ASN A 468 10.11 9.10 -30.97
C ASN A 468 11.14 9.85 -30.12
N GLY A 469 10.71 10.43 -28.99
CA GLY A 469 11.54 11.27 -28.12
C GLY A 469 11.68 12.73 -28.56
N THR A 470 11.08 13.13 -29.70
CA THR A 470 11.08 14.52 -30.16
C THR A 470 9.73 15.20 -29.96
N PHE A 471 9.72 16.54 -29.98
CA PHE A 471 8.53 17.34 -29.72
C PHE A 471 8.21 18.28 -30.87
N GLN A 472 6.93 18.58 -31.01
CA GLN A 472 6.43 19.60 -31.93
C GLN A 472 6.83 21.01 -31.50
N ALA A 473 6.64 21.98 -32.38
CA ALA A 473 6.88 23.39 -32.06
C ALA A 473 5.93 23.86 -30.93
N PRO A 474 6.44 24.56 -29.89
CA PRO A 474 5.61 24.94 -28.76
C PRO A 474 4.48 25.89 -29.16
N GLN A 475 3.26 25.62 -28.68
CA GLN A 475 2.08 26.45 -28.88
C GLN A 475 1.60 27.00 -27.54
N MET A 476 1.18 28.26 -27.51
CA MET A 476 0.51 28.83 -26.35
C MET A 476 -0.95 28.38 -26.36
N VAL A 477 -1.36 27.64 -25.34
CA VAL A 477 -2.70 27.00 -25.29
C VAL A 477 -3.64 27.67 -24.30
N VAL A 478 -3.10 28.39 -23.29
CA VAL A 478 -3.90 29.13 -22.31
C VAL A 478 -3.25 30.48 -22.00
N GLY A 479 -3.97 31.59 -22.19
CA GLY A 479 -3.55 32.96 -21.83
C GLY A 479 -3.73 33.31 -20.35
N ASN A 480 -3.38 32.39 -19.44
CA ASN A 480 -3.47 32.52 -17.98
C ASN A 480 -2.44 31.56 -17.33
N PHE A 481 -2.42 31.42 -16.01
CA PHE A 481 -1.46 30.61 -15.24
C PHE A 481 0.02 31.01 -15.43
N GLY A 482 0.27 32.11 -16.14
CA GLY A 482 1.60 32.62 -16.45
C GLY A 482 2.10 33.65 -15.45
N TYR A 483 3.40 33.93 -15.48
CA TYR A 483 4.00 34.91 -14.58
C TYR A 483 3.39 36.31 -14.78
N ASN A 484 3.22 36.76 -16.03
CA ASN A 484 2.54 38.00 -16.34
C ASN A 484 1.03 37.77 -16.53
N ALA A 485 0.66 36.75 -17.31
CA ALA A 485 -0.73 36.42 -17.58
C ALA A 485 -1.41 35.80 -16.35
N GLY A 486 -2.19 36.61 -15.64
CA GLY A 486 -2.85 36.22 -14.38
C GLY A 486 -2.00 36.43 -13.12
N GLY A 487 -0.75 36.87 -13.25
CA GLY A 487 0.09 37.24 -12.09
C GLY A 487 0.51 36.05 -11.22
N TRP A 488 0.71 34.88 -11.81
CA TRP A 488 1.05 33.66 -11.06
C TRP A 488 2.51 33.69 -10.58
N ARG A 489 2.77 33.12 -9.40
CA ARG A 489 4.04 33.29 -8.67
C ARG A 489 4.40 31.96 -8.01
N VAL A 490 5.63 31.48 -8.16
CA VAL A 490 6.03 30.17 -7.63
C VAL A 490 5.96 30.17 -6.10
N GLU A 491 6.27 31.29 -5.46
CA GLU A 491 6.26 31.46 -4.01
C GLU A 491 4.86 31.64 -3.40
N ARG A 492 3.79 31.71 -4.22
CA ARG A 492 2.40 31.90 -3.75
C ARG A 492 1.40 30.93 -4.35
N HIS A 493 1.55 30.64 -5.64
CA HIS A 493 0.54 30.02 -6.48
C HIS A 493 1.06 28.71 -7.13
N PRO A 494 1.03 27.58 -6.40
CA PRO A 494 1.29 26.27 -6.97
C PRO A 494 0.38 25.96 -8.16
N ARG A 495 0.95 25.28 -9.16
CA ARG A 495 0.27 24.83 -10.37
C ARG A 495 0.69 23.40 -10.64
N PHE A 496 -0.26 22.58 -11.07
CA PHE A 496 -0.09 21.15 -11.27
C PHE A 496 -0.85 20.70 -12.52
N LEU A 497 -0.57 19.47 -12.92
CA LEU A 497 -1.29 18.73 -13.94
C LEU A 497 -1.87 17.48 -13.29
N ALA A 498 -3.14 17.17 -13.55
CA ALA A 498 -3.82 15.98 -13.05
C ALA A 498 -5.05 15.67 -13.89
N ASP A 499 -5.42 14.39 -14.04
CA ASP A 499 -6.69 14.00 -14.65
C ASP A 499 -7.84 14.26 -13.68
N LEU A 500 -8.75 15.17 -14.04
CA LEU A 500 -9.92 15.51 -13.24
C LEU A 500 -11.21 14.88 -13.78
N THR A 501 -11.16 14.19 -14.91
CA THR A 501 -12.33 13.68 -15.62
C THR A 501 -12.36 12.15 -15.74
N GLY A 502 -11.22 11.50 -15.48
CA GLY A 502 -11.03 10.05 -15.56
C GLY A 502 -10.83 9.56 -16.98
N ASP A 503 -10.38 10.43 -17.89
CA ASP A 503 -10.13 10.09 -19.30
C ASP A 503 -8.67 9.75 -19.60
N GLY A 504 -7.82 9.72 -18.56
CA GLY A 504 -6.39 9.43 -18.64
C GLY A 504 -5.53 10.61 -19.08
N ARG A 505 -6.12 11.81 -19.25
CA ARG A 505 -5.42 12.98 -19.80
C ARG A 505 -5.31 14.07 -18.76
N ALA A 506 -4.16 14.73 -18.72
CA ALA A 506 -3.94 15.73 -17.69
C ALA A 506 -4.64 17.07 -18.00
N ASP A 507 -5.35 17.60 -16.99
CA ASP A 507 -5.91 18.95 -16.94
C ASP A 507 -4.95 19.90 -16.20
N ILE A 508 -5.17 21.22 -16.34
CA ILE A 508 -4.39 22.23 -15.61
C ILE A 508 -5.14 22.63 -14.34
N VAL A 509 -4.45 22.59 -13.20
CA VAL A 509 -4.96 23.08 -11.92
C VAL A 509 -4.01 24.10 -11.31
N GLY A 510 -4.53 25.26 -10.93
CA GLY A 510 -3.77 26.33 -10.29
C GLY A 510 -4.42 26.82 -8.99
N PHE A 511 -3.62 26.87 -7.92
CA PHE A 511 -4.01 27.46 -6.64
C PHE A 511 -3.70 28.96 -6.63
N GLY A 512 -4.64 29.79 -7.08
CA GLY A 512 -4.50 31.23 -7.26
C GLY A 512 -4.72 32.06 -5.99
N ASN A 513 -4.98 33.36 -6.14
CA ASN A 513 -5.32 34.24 -5.01
C ASN A 513 -6.72 33.95 -4.45
N ALA A 514 -7.72 33.92 -5.33
CA ALA A 514 -9.14 33.80 -4.97
C ALA A 514 -9.60 32.34 -4.74
N GLY A 515 -8.77 31.37 -5.11
CA GLY A 515 -9.09 29.96 -4.94
C GLY A 515 -8.44 29.07 -6.01
N VAL A 516 -9.03 27.91 -6.27
CA VAL A 516 -8.55 26.95 -7.26
C VAL A 516 -9.17 27.23 -8.63
N TRP A 517 -8.31 27.29 -9.64
CA TRP A 517 -8.65 27.49 -11.04
C TRP A 517 -8.29 26.25 -11.85
N VAL A 518 -9.18 25.86 -12.76
CA VAL A 518 -9.04 24.70 -13.63
C VAL A 518 -9.17 25.12 -15.08
N ALA A 519 -8.32 24.58 -15.95
CA ALA A 519 -8.57 24.54 -17.38
C ALA A 519 -8.57 23.08 -17.83
N LEU A 520 -9.75 22.61 -18.27
CA LEU A 520 -9.95 21.23 -18.72
C LEU A 520 -9.34 21.01 -20.10
N ASN A 521 -8.74 19.85 -20.29
CA ASN A 521 -8.15 19.42 -21.54
C ASN A 521 -9.25 18.96 -22.51
N ASN A 522 -9.15 19.35 -23.77
CA ASN A 522 -10.07 18.90 -24.83
C ASN A 522 -9.66 17.55 -25.44
N GLY A 523 -8.54 16.97 -24.99
CA GLY A 523 -8.03 15.67 -25.41
C GLY A 523 -7.05 15.70 -26.58
N ASN A 524 -6.59 16.88 -26.99
CA ASN A 524 -5.69 17.07 -28.12
C ASN A 524 -4.55 18.07 -27.81
N GLY A 525 -4.26 18.27 -26.52
CA GLY A 525 -3.29 19.27 -26.06
C GLY A 525 -3.81 20.71 -26.02
N THR A 526 -5.06 20.97 -26.41
CA THR A 526 -5.72 22.27 -26.21
C THR A 526 -6.60 22.26 -24.96
N PHE A 527 -6.86 23.43 -24.39
CA PHE A 527 -7.58 23.56 -23.13
C PHE A 527 -8.76 24.51 -23.24
N GLN A 528 -9.76 24.28 -22.40
CA GLN A 528 -10.88 25.19 -22.19
C GLN A 528 -10.44 26.46 -21.46
N ALA A 529 -11.30 27.48 -21.49
CA ALA A 529 -11.05 28.72 -20.76
C ALA A 529 -10.98 28.45 -19.25
N PRO A 530 -9.96 28.99 -18.53
CA PRO A 530 -9.82 28.76 -17.09
C PRO A 530 -11.05 29.20 -16.29
N GLN A 531 -11.54 28.33 -15.42
CA GLN A 531 -12.67 28.59 -14.51
C GLN A 531 -12.21 28.46 -13.06
N MET A 532 -12.73 29.33 -12.19
CA MET A 532 -12.55 29.17 -10.74
C MET A 532 -13.58 28.14 -10.24
N VAL A 533 -13.11 27.06 -9.63
CA VAL A 533 -13.95 25.91 -9.23
C VAL A 533 -14.09 25.77 -7.72
N VAL A 534 -13.17 26.33 -6.93
CA VAL A 534 -13.22 26.28 -5.45
C VAL A 534 -12.78 27.62 -4.88
N GLY A 535 -13.60 28.23 -4.01
CA GLY A 535 -13.30 29.48 -3.28
C GLY A 535 -12.47 29.29 -2.00
N ASN A 536 -11.45 28.43 -2.05
CA ASN A 536 -10.54 28.12 -0.94
C ASN A 536 -9.19 27.63 -1.52
N PHE A 537 -8.25 27.17 -0.70
CA PHE A 537 -6.90 26.73 -1.09
C PHE A 537 -6.03 27.81 -1.76
N GLY A 538 -6.51 29.06 -1.79
CA GLY A 538 -5.88 30.20 -2.43
C GLY A 538 -5.04 31.04 -1.48
N TYR A 539 -4.17 31.88 -2.04
CA TYR A 539 -3.30 32.75 -1.24
C TYR A 539 -4.11 33.71 -0.36
N ASN A 540 -5.19 34.31 -0.90
CA ASN A 540 -6.11 35.15 -0.12
C ASN A 540 -7.28 34.30 0.42
N ALA A 541 -7.93 33.52 -0.44
CA ALA A 541 -9.05 32.67 -0.06
C ALA A 541 -8.58 31.48 0.77
N GLY A 542 -8.79 31.54 2.09
CA GLY A 542 -8.33 30.56 3.06
C GLY A 542 -6.91 30.81 3.59
N GLY A 543 -6.20 31.84 3.11
CA GLY A 543 -4.89 32.24 3.65
C GLY A 543 -3.76 31.23 3.43
N TRP A 544 -3.79 30.48 2.32
CA TRP A 544 -2.82 29.42 2.04
C TRP A 544 -1.44 29.98 1.67
N ARG A 545 -0.38 29.27 2.02
CA ARG A 545 1.01 29.76 1.99
C ARG A 545 1.92 28.64 1.58
N VAL A 546 2.80 28.85 0.60
CA VAL A 546 3.67 27.78 0.09
C VAL A 546 4.67 27.32 1.16
N GLU A 547 5.14 28.23 1.99
CA GLU A 547 6.09 27.96 3.07
C GLU A 547 5.47 27.25 4.30
N ARG A 548 4.15 27.06 4.33
CA ARG A 548 3.44 26.42 5.46
C ARG A 548 2.53 25.28 5.05
N HIS A 549 1.86 25.42 3.93
CA HIS A 549 0.69 24.65 3.53
C HIS A 549 0.89 23.94 2.18
N PRO A 550 1.49 22.74 2.17
CA PRO A 550 1.51 21.87 1.00
C PRO A 550 0.10 21.59 0.48
N ARG A 551 -0.04 21.55 -0.85
CA ARG A 551 -1.29 21.28 -1.57
C ARG A 551 -0.98 20.31 -2.71
N PHE A 552 -1.85 19.33 -2.88
CA PHE A 552 -1.68 18.21 -3.81
C PHE A 552 -3.00 17.89 -4.51
N LEU A 553 -2.87 17.07 -5.55
CA LEU A 553 -3.97 16.46 -6.29
C LEU A 553 -3.75 14.95 -6.24
N SER A 554 -4.77 14.18 -5.86
CA SER A 554 -4.67 12.71 -5.75
C SER A 554 -6.05 12.09 -5.72
N ASP A 555 -6.21 10.87 -6.24
CA ASP A 555 -7.47 10.13 -6.18
C ASP A 555 -7.67 9.55 -4.78
N LEU A 556 -8.66 10.06 -4.05
CA LEU A 556 -9.03 9.59 -2.72
C LEU A 556 -10.20 8.61 -2.73
N THR A 557 -10.84 8.40 -3.88
CA THR A 557 -12.09 7.62 -3.99
C THR A 557 -11.94 6.37 -4.86
N GLY A 558 -10.82 6.23 -5.56
CA GLY A 558 -10.53 5.13 -6.47
C GLY A 558 -11.35 5.21 -7.77
N ASP A 559 -11.84 6.40 -8.14
CA ASP A 559 -12.61 6.61 -9.37
C ASP A 559 -11.73 7.03 -10.57
N GLY A 560 -10.41 7.10 -10.36
CA GLY A 560 -9.41 7.49 -11.35
C GLY A 560 -9.27 9.00 -11.51
N ARG A 561 -9.86 9.80 -10.63
CA ARG A 561 -9.94 11.26 -10.77
C ARG A 561 -9.32 11.94 -9.58
N ALA A 562 -8.53 12.98 -9.83
CA ALA A 562 -7.84 13.66 -8.75
C ALA A 562 -8.78 14.57 -7.95
N ASP A 563 -8.71 14.42 -6.63
CA ASP A 563 -9.29 15.30 -5.62
C ASP A 563 -8.27 16.33 -5.14
N ILE A 564 -8.74 17.43 -4.54
CA ILE A 564 -7.85 18.44 -3.95
C ILE A 564 -7.58 18.11 -2.50
N VAL A 565 -6.30 18.09 -2.11
CA VAL A 565 -5.88 17.93 -0.72
C VAL A 565 -4.95 19.07 -0.31
N GLY A 566 -5.25 19.71 0.82
CA GLY A 566 -4.44 20.78 1.39
C GLY A 566 -4.12 20.57 2.86
N PHE A 567 -2.85 20.66 3.21
CA PHE A 567 -2.37 20.62 4.60
C PHE A 567 -2.38 22.04 5.18
N GLY A 568 -3.49 22.43 5.81
CA GLY A 568 -3.75 23.78 6.33
C GLY A 568 -3.10 24.08 7.68
N ASN A 569 -3.64 25.07 8.41
CA ASN A 569 -3.18 25.37 9.77
C ASN A 569 -3.72 24.36 10.79
N ASP A 570 -5.02 24.13 10.72
CA ASP A 570 -5.85 23.34 11.64
C ASP A 570 -5.94 21.86 11.30
N GLY A 571 -5.55 21.47 10.09
CA GLY A 571 -5.61 20.09 9.68
C GLY A 571 -5.44 19.86 8.18
N VAL A 572 -5.84 18.69 7.73
CA VAL A 572 -5.95 18.35 6.31
C VAL A 572 -7.35 18.66 5.81
N TRP A 573 -7.42 19.41 4.72
CA TRP A 573 -8.64 19.79 4.02
C TRP A 573 -8.73 19.08 2.68
N VAL A 574 -9.92 18.60 2.34
CA VAL A 574 -10.21 17.90 1.08
C VAL A 574 -11.36 18.58 0.38
N ALA A 575 -11.27 18.72 -0.94
CA ALA A 575 -12.43 18.96 -1.80
C ALA A 575 -12.50 17.84 -2.84
N LEU A 576 -13.56 17.04 -2.75
CA LEU A 576 -13.77 15.90 -3.64
C LEU A 576 -14.25 16.35 -5.01
N ASN A 577 -13.74 15.70 -6.05
CA ASN A 577 -14.09 15.94 -7.43
C ASN A 577 -15.46 15.30 -7.73
N ASN A 578 -16.32 16.02 -8.46
CA ASN A 578 -17.62 15.50 -8.90
C ASN A 578 -17.52 14.67 -10.19
N GLY A 579 -16.32 14.55 -10.75
CA GLY A 579 -16.03 13.74 -11.92
C GLY A 579 -15.92 14.48 -13.25
N ASN A 580 -15.94 15.81 -13.20
CA ASN A 580 -15.97 16.67 -14.38
C ASN A 580 -15.14 17.95 -14.20
N GLY A 581 -14.18 17.93 -13.28
CA GLY A 581 -13.36 19.09 -12.90
C GLY A 581 -14.05 20.12 -12.01
N THR A 582 -15.31 19.89 -11.61
CA THR A 582 -15.94 20.65 -10.52
C THR A 582 -15.75 19.92 -9.20
N PHE A 583 -15.79 20.65 -8.08
CA PHE A 583 -15.48 20.10 -6.76
C PHE A 583 -16.58 20.41 -5.75
N GLN A 584 -16.70 19.53 -4.76
CA GLN A 584 -17.52 19.73 -3.58
C GLN A 584 -16.93 20.83 -2.69
N ALA A 585 -17.75 21.30 -1.74
CA ALA A 585 -17.28 22.26 -0.74
C ALA A 585 -16.14 21.69 0.10
N PRO A 586 -15.02 22.41 0.30
CA PRO A 586 -13.89 21.91 1.08
C PRO A 586 -14.29 21.54 2.51
N GLN A 587 -13.85 20.39 2.98
CA GLN A 587 -14.06 19.88 4.33
C GLN A 587 -12.73 19.59 5.01
N MET A 588 -12.63 19.90 6.31
CA MET A 588 -11.52 19.42 7.12
C MET A 588 -11.78 17.95 7.49
N VAL A 589 -10.86 17.07 7.11
CA VAL A 589 -11.02 15.61 7.25
C VAL A 589 -10.11 15.01 8.32
N VAL A 590 -9.02 15.71 8.69
CA VAL A 590 -8.09 15.27 9.75
C VAL A 590 -7.61 16.47 10.56
N GLY A 591 -7.80 16.45 11.88
CA GLY A 591 -7.30 17.48 12.82
C GLY A 591 -5.82 17.30 13.20
N ASN A 592 -4.95 17.06 12.23
CA ASN A 592 -3.49 16.87 12.38
C ASN A 592 -2.80 17.16 11.03
N PHE A 593 -1.50 16.93 10.89
CA PHE A 593 -0.69 17.22 9.70
C PHE A 593 -0.64 18.71 9.28
N GLY A 594 -1.25 19.58 10.09
CA GLY A 594 -1.36 21.01 9.85
C GLY A 594 -0.21 21.81 10.49
N TYR A 595 -0.07 23.05 10.06
CA TYR A 595 0.98 23.94 10.57
C TYR A 595 0.84 24.20 12.09
N ILE A 596 -0.39 24.39 12.57
CA ILE A 596 -0.71 24.55 13.99
C ILE A 596 -1.07 23.18 14.57
N ALA A 597 -2.04 22.48 13.98
CA ALA A 597 -2.48 21.16 14.41
C ALA A 597 -1.42 20.09 14.12
N GLY A 598 -0.71 19.65 15.17
CA GLY A 598 0.40 18.71 15.08
C GLY A 598 1.76 19.36 14.80
N GLY A 599 1.83 20.69 14.62
CA GLY A 599 3.10 21.42 14.52
C GLY A 599 3.94 21.12 13.27
N TRP A 600 3.30 20.78 12.15
CA TRP A 600 4.00 20.35 10.94
C TRP A 600 4.66 21.53 10.22
N ARG A 601 5.82 21.29 9.58
CA ARG A 601 6.70 22.33 9.01
C ARG A 601 7.22 21.88 7.66
N VAL A 602 7.14 22.73 6.64
CA VAL A 602 7.57 22.36 5.28
C VAL A 602 9.08 22.08 5.23
N GLU A 603 9.86 22.84 6.01
CA GLU A 603 11.31 22.74 6.09
C GLU A 603 11.82 21.55 6.93
N ARG A 604 10.93 20.80 7.60
CA ARG A 604 11.31 19.64 8.45
C ARG A 604 10.56 18.37 8.13
N HIS A 605 9.26 18.50 7.83
CA HIS A 605 8.29 17.42 7.84
C HIS A 605 7.62 17.27 6.46
N PRO A 606 8.24 16.49 5.54
CA PRO A 606 7.60 16.08 4.30
C PRO A 606 6.25 15.41 4.56
N ARG A 607 5.28 15.70 3.69
CA ARG A 607 3.92 15.15 3.71
C ARG A 607 3.56 14.79 2.28
N PHE A 608 2.96 13.62 2.12
CA PHE A 608 2.63 13.04 0.83
C PHE A 608 1.28 12.34 0.89
N LEU A 609 0.81 11.96 -0.29
CA LEU A 609 -0.34 11.10 -0.49
C LEU A 609 0.13 9.88 -1.25
N ALA A 610 -0.17 8.69 -0.76
CA ALA A 610 0.18 7.43 -1.40
C ALA A 610 -0.74 6.32 -0.88
N ASP A 611 -1.05 5.33 -1.72
CA ASP A 611 -1.80 4.14 -1.29
C ASP A 611 -0.89 3.24 -0.44
N MET A 612 -1.17 3.19 0.86
CA MET A 612 -0.45 2.39 1.85
C MET A 612 -1.18 1.06 2.13
N THR A 613 -2.31 0.80 1.48
CA THR A 613 -3.15 -0.38 1.73
C THR A 613 -3.25 -1.33 0.54
N GLY A 614 -3.03 -0.83 -0.67
CA GLY A 614 -3.17 -1.54 -1.94
C GLY A 614 -4.60 -1.52 -2.47
N ASP A 615 -5.45 -0.58 -2.03
CA ASP A 615 -6.85 -0.46 -2.45
C ASP A 615 -7.05 0.52 -3.63
N GLY A 616 -5.96 1.12 -4.12
CA GLY A 616 -5.94 2.10 -5.20
C GLY A 616 -6.29 3.52 -4.76
N ARG A 617 -6.38 3.80 -3.46
CA ARG A 617 -6.83 5.09 -2.92
C ARG A 617 -5.73 5.68 -2.05
N ALA A 618 -5.46 6.97 -2.24
CA ALA A 618 -4.35 7.56 -1.52
C ALA A 618 -4.66 7.77 -0.02
N ASP A 619 -3.71 7.37 0.82
CA ASP A 619 -3.64 7.67 2.25
C ASP A 619 -2.77 8.89 2.52
N ILE A 620 -2.85 9.45 3.73
CA ILE A 620 -1.98 10.55 4.15
C ILE A 620 -0.75 9.97 4.84
N VAL A 621 0.44 10.36 4.38
CA VAL A 621 1.71 9.98 5.01
C VAL A 621 2.51 11.23 5.39
N GLY A 622 2.94 11.31 6.64
CA GLY A 622 3.71 12.43 7.17
C GLY A 622 4.98 11.97 7.89
N PHE A 623 6.12 12.54 7.50
CA PHE A 623 7.41 12.34 8.16
C PHE A 623 7.60 13.38 9.27
N GLY A 624 7.11 13.07 10.48
CA GLY A 624 7.12 14.00 11.62
C GLY A 624 8.43 14.01 12.40
N ASP A 625 8.43 14.64 13.58
CA ASP A 625 9.57 14.62 14.51
C ASP A 625 9.90 13.20 15.03
N PRO A 626 8.94 12.43 15.61
CA PRO A 626 9.23 11.14 16.23
C PRO A 626 9.26 9.97 15.23
N GLY A 627 8.89 10.19 13.97
CA GLY A 627 8.82 9.13 12.97
C GLY A 627 7.75 9.37 11.91
N VAL A 628 7.35 8.30 11.23
CA VAL A 628 6.35 8.32 10.16
C VAL A 628 4.95 8.10 10.73
N TRP A 629 4.04 8.97 10.34
CA TRP A 629 2.62 8.93 10.67
C TRP A 629 1.80 8.66 9.41
N ILE A 630 0.79 7.81 9.54
CA ILE A 630 -0.15 7.50 8.47
C ILE A 630 -1.58 7.74 8.98
N ALA A 631 -2.41 8.38 8.17
CA ALA A 631 -3.86 8.33 8.33
C ALA A 631 -4.45 7.62 7.11
N LEU A 632 -5.04 6.44 7.37
CA LEU A 632 -5.63 5.61 6.34
C LEU A 632 -6.96 6.19 5.85
N ASN A 633 -7.17 6.14 4.55
CA ASN A 633 -8.40 6.55 3.88
C ASN A 633 -9.48 5.49 4.12
N ASN A 634 -10.71 5.92 4.42
CA ASN A 634 -11.86 5.02 4.55
C ASN A 634 -12.48 4.65 3.19
N GLY A 635 -11.88 5.14 2.11
CA GLY A 635 -12.29 4.87 0.75
C GLY A 635 -13.33 5.85 0.18
N ASN A 636 -13.49 7.00 0.81
CA ASN A 636 -14.47 8.02 0.40
C ASN A 636 -13.96 9.45 0.65
N GLY A 637 -12.64 9.62 0.76
CA GLY A 637 -12.02 10.91 1.09
C GLY A 637 -12.08 11.33 2.54
N THR A 638 -12.67 10.51 3.43
CA THR A 638 -12.51 10.65 4.88
C THR A 638 -11.39 9.74 5.37
N PHE A 639 -10.78 10.10 6.50
CA PHE A 639 -9.59 9.40 7.01
C PHE A 639 -9.77 8.97 8.47
N GLN A 640 -9.05 7.92 8.82
CA GLN A 640 -8.90 7.46 10.20
C GLN A 640 -8.02 8.42 11.01
N ALA A 641 -8.03 8.24 12.34
CA ALA A 641 -7.14 8.99 13.21
C ALA A 641 -5.66 8.66 12.88
N PRO A 642 -4.77 9.66 12.74
CA PRO A 642 -3.37 9.41 12.41
C PRO A 642 -2.67 8.51 13.43
N GLN A 643 -1.95 7.50 12.95
CA GLN A 643 -1.14 6.59 13.75
C GLN A 643 0.33 6.70 13.37
N MET A 644 1.22 6.64 14.36
CA MET A 644 2.65 6.51 14.11
C MET A 644 2.97 5.05 13.79
N VAL A 645 3.48 4.79 12.59
CA VAL A 645 3.74 3.42 12.11
C VAL A 645 5.21 3.03 12.17
N LEU A 646 6.12 4.01 12.27
CA LEU A 646 7.56 3.76 12.25
C LEU A 646 8.35 4.82 13.01
N GLY A 647 9.16 4.40 13.98
CA GLY A 647 10.09 5.26 14.73
C GLY A 647 11.41 5.53 14.00
N ASN A 648 11.36 5.90 12.72
CA ASN A 648 12.50 6.28 11.87
C ASN A 648 12.01 7.25 10.77
N PHE A 649 12.87 7.70 9.85
CA PHE A 649 12.60 8.70 8.81
C PHE A 649 12.10 10.07 9.31
N GLY A 650 12.05 10.26 10.63
CA GLY A 650 11.60 11.47 11.30
C GLY A 650 12.73 12.47 11.51
N TYR A 651 12.34 13.72 11.79
CA TYR A 651 13.32 14.78 12.01
C TYR A 651 14.21 14.50 13.23
N ASN A 652 13.62 14.04 14.35
CA ASN A 652 14.37 13.60 15.52
C ASN A 652 14.71 12.11 15.42
N ALA A 653 13.71 11.27 15.10
CA ALA A 653 13.90 9.83 14.98
C ALA A 653 14.62 9.46 13.67
N GLY A 654 15.91 9.17 13.78
CA GLY A 654 16.80 8.89 12.66
C GLY A 654 17.51 10.11 12.07
N GLY A 655 17.24 11.32 12.58
CA GLY A 655 17.99 12.53 12.21
C GLY A 655 17.76 13.01 10.77
N TRP A 656 16.58 12.77 10.20
CA TRP A 656 16.31 13.08 8.79
C TRP A 656 16.13 14.59 8.56
N ARG A 657 16.62 15.10 7.43
CA ARG A 657 16.72 16.54 7.14
C ARG A 657 16.27 16.80 5.72
N VAL A 658 15.39 17.76 5.49
CA VAL A 658 14.86 18.03 4.13
C VAL A 658 15.96 18.49 3.18
N GLU A 659 16.92 19.26 3.69
CA GLU A 659 18.05 19.81 2.95
C GLU A 659 19.16 18.78 2.64
N ARG A 660 19.07 17.56 3.18
CA ARG A 660 20.09 16.49 2.97
C ARG A 660 19.51 15.18 2.49
N HIS A 661 18.36 14.80 3.04
CA HIS A 661 17.79 13.46 2.99
C HIS A 661 16.40 13.45 2.32
N PRO A 662 16.35 13.38 0.98
CA PRO A 662 15.12 13.11 0.25
C PRO A 662 14.43 11.84 0.74
N ARG A 663 13.10 11.88 0.77
CA ARG A 663 12.21 10.78 1.18
C ARG A 663 11.06 10.72 0.20
N PHE A 664 10.73 9.51 -0.24
CA PHE A 664 9.71 9.24 -1.24
C PHE A 664 8.84 8.07 -0.81
N LEU A 665 7.69 7.95 -1.45
CA LEU A 665 6.77 6.83 -1.34
C LEU A 665 6.65 6.20 -2.72
N SER A 666 6.89 4.89 -2.83
CA SER A 666 6.81 4.15 -4.08
C SER A 666 6.74 2.66 -3.79
N ASP A 667 5.94 1.92 -4.55
CA ASP A 667 5.95 0.45 -4.49
C ASP A 667 7.25 -0.08 -5.13
N VAL A 668 8.24 -0.39 -4.30
CA VAL A 668 9.51 -1.02 -4.71
C VAL A 668 9.50 -2.52 -4.43
N SER A 669 8.55 -3.01 -3.63
CA SER A 669 8.35 -4.42 -3.33
C SER A 669 7.51 -5.14 -4.39
N GLY A 670 6.67 -4.41 -5.14
CA GLY A 670 5.69 -4.91 -6.11
C GLY A 670 4.42 -5.49 -5.48
N ASP A 671 4.11 -5.13 -4.23
CA ASP A 671 2.96 -5.67 -3.49
C ASP A 671 1.68 -4.83 -3.61
N GLY A 672 1.75 -3.73 -4.36
CA GLY A 672 0.65 -2.78 -4.58
C GLY A 672 0.57 -1.68 -3.51
N ARG A 673 1.46 -1.66 -2.51
CA ARG A 673 1.52 -0.63 -1.47
C ARG A 673 2.75 0.24 -1.65
N ALA A 674 2.62 1.51 -1.34
CA ALA A 674 3.74 2.43 -1.44
C ALA A 674 4.72 2.24 -0.28
N ASP A 675 5.93 1.76 -0.57
CA ASP A 675 7.01 1.65 0.41
C ASP A 675 7.65 3.02 0.70
N ILE A 676 8.32 3.13 1.84
CA ILE A 676 9.09 4.33 2.21
C ILE A 676 10.52 4.17 1.76
N VAL A 677 11.00 5.08 0.91
CA VAL A 677 12.39 5.12 0.46
C VAL A 677 13.04 6.42 0.91
N GLY A 678 14.08 6.34 1.72
CA GLY A 678 14.83 7.50 2.19
C GLY A 678 16.30 7.45 1.83
N PHE A 679 16.80 8.55 1.25
CA PHE A 679 18.21 8.75 0.91
C PHE A 679 18.93 9.37 2.11
N GLY A 680 19.45 8.54 3.01
CA GLY A 680 20.05 8.95 4.28
C GLY A 680 21.52 9.36 4.19
N ASP A 681 22.23 9.28 5.32
CA ASP A 681 23.67 9.55 5.40
C ASP A 681 24.52 8.39 4.87
N ALA A 682 24.17 7.16 5.26
CA ALA A 682 24.93 5.94 4.95
C ALA A 682 24.53 5.26 3.64
N GLY A 683 23.36 5.59 3.09
CA GLY A 683 22.82 4.97 1.89
C GLY A 683 21.33 5.19 1.73
N VAL A 684 20.73 4.42 0.83
CA VAL A 684 19.29 4.35 0.62
C VAL A 684 18.69 3.34 1.58
N TRP A 685 17.67 3.78 2.32
CA TRP A 685 16.91 2.98 3.27
C TRP A 685 15.52 2.73 2.74
N VAL A 686 15.04 1.50 2.84
CA VAL A 686 13.69 1.10 2.46
C VAL A 686 12.96 0.53 3.67
N TRP A 687 11.73 0.95 3.85
CA TRP A 687 10.77 0.29 4.74
C TRP A 687 9.57 -0.13 3.90
N MET A 688 9.35 -1.44 3.80
CA MET A 688 8.28 -1.99 2.98
C MET A 688 6.93 -1.77 3.66
N ALA A 689 5.91 -1.30 2.93
CA ALA A 689 4.58 -0.88 3.42
C ALA A 689 3.57 -2.02 3.67
#